data_AF-A0AAQ3QTY0-F1
#
_entry.id   AF-A0AAQ3QTY0-F1
#
_cell.length_a   1.000
_cell.length_b   1.000
_cell.length_c   1.000
_cell.angle_alpha   90.00
_cell.angle_beta   90.00
_cell.angle_gamma   90.00
#
_symmetry.space_group_name_H-M   'P 1'
#
loop_
_entity.id
_entity.type
_entity.pdbx_description
1 polymer ?
#
loop_
_entity_poly.entity_id
_entity_poly.type
_entity_poly.pdbx_seq_one_letter_code
_entity_poly.pdbx_strand_id
1 'polypeptide(L)'
;MQKAVYPFILLSFVLGLQPYTQAQNLDTPLGVEASDRDYTTKVMVRWEPVAYATTYRVYRNTVNDSANAVEIGSTESVRFFDTSAVAEQTYFYWVLAENGSDTSSLSANDTGVLANGNTTFDDESPLEPPVDPAGNALTGAKVALGKALFWEEQISSTRTMACGTCHAPTKGGVDLRGVLNDDRSTHPGPDGVFGTDDDITGSPGVILNNVAGLYEWSEVFEMSEQVTGRYPRPSINAGYTDTLFWDGRAGGELVDPLTDTTILANGAALESQALGPPVSDAEMSHIGSTWQDIIDRLNSVTPLALATDVPVALDAWIDDRSYPALFTEAFGDSEITASRVAMSIASYERTLFSDRTKYDRMLMEIENFTASENRGRNIFNGRGRCDTCHNGPAFTDGEFHHIGVRPIADGEDLGRFDVTGNNGDRGDFLTPGLRNVSLRGPFMHNGSIGTLTEVMEFYNRGGDFLSAANELVPRNLSANDIADLNAFMATLTDDRVTNELPPFDRPTLYTESDLMPNLFGAGASGSDGLTPQIAAIEPPLIGNPSFTLGVVDGRPGAVATFVLDTTEPPLGAIPGESEVEYHATTTLIGDGVTGEGSGSVSLSIPDDENLIGQTLYGRWYVVDADASSGIACSPSIVLTLFGDGGNIDEPGGDDTDDDTGGGDDGGDGDDTTPTVDTSILVANAAILSNDWYYSNWFESFYVGSYPWILQENLGWFYIVQDTIDPNLTEQDQTCWMYDLIGETWIWTGDSVYPFFFDASTDGGWRVFFVTEDGLFVFNNETQAFTERATL
;
A
#
# COMPACT_ATOMS: atom_id res chain seq x y z
N MET A 1 -29.44 56.02 -24.19
CA MET A 1 -30.14 56.08 -22.89
C MET A 1 -29.48 55.01 -22.02
N GLN A 2 -28.39 55.30 -21.29
CA GLN A 2 -28.33 55.70 -19.86
C GLN A 2 -29.16 54.77 -18.97
N LYS A 3 -28.71 54.10 -17.88
CA LYS A 3 -27.50 54.05 -17.00
C LYS A 3 -27.67 52.76 -16.15
N ALA A 4 -26.72 51.84 -15.97
CA ALA A 4 -25.54 51.83 -15.08
C ALA A 4 -25.79 51.49 -13.58
N VAL A 5 -25.28 50.31 -13.16
CA VAL A 5 -24.43 49.99 -11.96
C VAL A 5 -25.06 49.94 -10.51
N TYR A 6 -24.81 48.80 -9.82
CA TYR A 6 -24.90 48.39 -8.38
C TYR A 6 -24.38 49.44 -7.35
N PRO A 7 -24.50 49.34 -5.97
CA PRO A 7 -24.60 48.15 -5.08
C PRO A 7 -25.42 48.29 -3.75
N PHE A 8 -25.32 47.28 -2.85
CA PHE A 8 -25.67 47.14 -1.40
C PHE A 8 -26.65 46.01 -1.05
N ILE A 9 -26.25 44.77 -1.34
CA ILE A 9 -26.65 43.57 -0.58
C ILE A 9 -25.47 43.29 0.35
N LEU A 10 -25.48 43.96 1.51
CA LEU A 10 -24.48 43.84 2.57
C LEU A 10 -25.18 44.20 3.89
N LEU A 11 -26.21 43.43 4.25
CA LEU A 11 -26.85 43.48 5.59
C LEU A 11 -27.73 42.24 5.88
N SER A 12 -27.28 41.04 5.50
CA SER A 12 -27.87 39.78 6.01
C SER A 12 -26.85 38.93 6.80
N PHE A 13 -25.61 39.38 6.90
CA PHE A 13 -24.70 39.03 7.99
C PHE A 13 -25.14 39.78 9.25
N VAL A 14 -25.95 39.16 10.12
CA VAL A 14 -25.93 39.28 11.60
C VAL A 14 -26.99 38.29 12.12
N LEU A 15 -26.54 37.14 12.63
CA LEU A 15 -27.28 36.14 13.44
C LEU A 15 -28.15 35.11 12.70
N GLY A 16 -27.58 33.95 12.40
CA GLY A 16 -28.34 32.69 12.29
C GLY A 16 -28.18 31.98 10.95
N LEU A 17 -27.12 31.18 10.86
CA LEU A 17 -27.01 30.08 9.90
C LEU A 17 -28.32 29.27 9.93
N GLN A 18 -28.88 29.00 8.76
CA GLN A 18 -29.76 27.87 8.55
C GLN A 18 -29.00 26.94 7.60
N PRO A 19 -28.71 25.69 8.01
CA PRO A 19 -28.00 24.75 7.18
C PRO A 19 -28.85 24.39 5.95
N TYR A 20 -28.14 24.06 4.88
CA TYR A 20 -28.65 23.35 3.72
C TYR A 20 -29.45 22.14 4.21
N THR A 21 -30.78 22.15 4.04
CA THR A 21 -31.67 21.06 4.41
C THR A 21 -32.18 20.41 3.14
N GLN A 22 -31.33 19.58 2.53
CA GLN A 22 -31.85 18.44 1.81
C GLN A 22 -32.09 17.36 2.85
N ALA A 23 -33.30 16.78 2.89
CA ALA A 23 -33.57 15.62 3.73
C ALA A 23 -32.64 14.49 3.25
N GLN A 24 -31.57 14.21 3.99
CA GLN A 24 -30.61 13.17 3.66
C GLN A 24 -31.17 11.84 4.17
N ASN A 25 -31.65 10.99 3.26
CA ASN A 25 -31.95 9.60 3.59
C ASN A 25 -30.64 8.94 4.03
N LEU A 26 -30.68 8.18 5.13
CA LEU A 26 -29.57 7.35 5.52
C LEU A 26 -29.47 6.15 4.57
N ASP A 27 -28.26 5.87 4.12
CA ASP A 27 -28.00 4.68 3.31
C ASP A 27 -28.13 3.40 4.11
N THR A 28 -28.42 2.34 3.38
CA THR A 28 -28.49 0.99 3.94
C THR A 28 -27.09 0.56 4.35
N PRO A 29 -26.84 0.10 5.60
CA PRO A 29 -25.53 -0.39 5.99
C PRO A 29 -25.05 -1.51 5.06
N LEU A 30 -23.81 -1.37 4.59
CA LEU A 30 -23.12 -2.33 3.74
C LEU A 30 -22.04 -3.08 4.55
N GLY A 31 -21.50 -4.15 3.94
CA GLY A 31 -20.43 -4.94 4.56
C GLY A 31 -20.77 -5.52 5.93
N VAL A 32 -22.05 -5.82 6.20
CA VAL A 32 -22.43 -6.46 7.46
C VAL A 32 -21.75 -7.82 7.53
N GLU A 33 -20.97 -8.03 8.58
CA GLU A 33 -20.30 -9.27 8.89
C GLU A 33 -20.61 -9.68 10.31
N ALA A 34 -21.03 -10.92 10.51
CA ALA A 34 -21.19 -11.52 11.82
C ALA A 34 -20.16 -12.64 12.01
N SER A 35 -19.63 -12.75 13.23
CA SER A 35 -18.64 -13.76 13.54
C SER A 35 -19.26 -15.17 13.53
N ASP A 36 -18.61 -16.10 12.84
CA ASP A 36 -19.09 -17.47 12.68
C ASP A 36 -18.27 -18.44 13.48
N ARG A 37 -18.75 -18.69 14.70
CA ARG A 37 -18.08 -19.44 15.76
C ARG A 37 -16.79 -18.79 16.25
N ASP A 38 -16.52 -17.52 15.90
CA ASP A 38 -15.29 -16.84 16.36
C ASP A 38 -15.27 -16.51 17.87
N TYR A 39 -16.36 -16.70 18.61
CA TYR A 39 -16.40 -16.35 20.03
C TYR A 39 -17.34 -17.32 20.78
N THR A 40 -17.05 -17.54 22.07
CA THR A 40 -17.86 -18.41 22.96
C THR A 40 -18.81 -17.62 23.86
N THR A 41 -18.64 -16.31 23.96
CA THR A 41 -19.43 -15.43 24.85
C THR A 41 -20.32 -14.43 24.12
N LYS A 42 -20.12 -14.24 22.81
CA LYS A 42 -20.85 -13.27 21.99
C LYS A 42 -20.80 -13.63 20.51
N VAL A 43 -21.66 -13.02 19.70
CA VAL A 43 -21.41 -12.89 18.27
C VAL A 43 -21.00 -11.45 18.01
N MET A 44 -19.83 -11.22 17.43
CA MET A 44 -19.43 -9.89 16.98
C MET A 44 -20.09 -9.61 15.64
N VAL A 45 -20.83 -8.52 15.56
CA VAL A 45 -21.42 -8.03 14.32
C VAL A 45 -20.76 -6.68 14.01
N ARG A 46 -20.23 -6.52 12.81
CA ARG A 46 -19.61 -5.27 12.33
C ARG A 46 -20.11 -4.93 10.94
N TRP A 47 -19.92 -3.69 10.53
CA TRP A 47 -20.38 -3.19 9.23
C TRP A 47 -19.56 -1.97 8.82
N GLU A 48 -19.75 -1.55 7.57
CA GLU A 48 -19.14 -0.34 7.07
C GLU A 48 -19.87 0.90 7.62
N PRO A 49 -19.14 1.97 7.96
CA PRO A 49 -19.76 3.20 8.44
C PRO A 49 -20.74 3.78 7.40
N VAL A 50 -21.96 4.10 7.84
CA VAL A 50 -22.97 4.81 7.04
C VAL A 50 -22.86 6.30 7.28
N ALA A 51 -22.85 7.07 6.20
CA ALA A 51 -22.82 8.52 6.25
C ALA A 51 -23.99 9.08 7.08
N TYR A 52 -23.68 10.06 7.92
CA TYR A 52 -24.61 10.77 8.81
C TYR A 52 -25.24 9.91 9.92
N ALA A 53 -24.93 8.62 10.00
CA ALA A 53 -25.43 7.77 11.06
C ALA A 53 -24.79 8.14 12.41
N THR A 54 -25.62 8.44 13.40
CA THR A 54 -25.17 8.69 14.79
C THR A 54 -25.35 7.46 15.67
N THR A 55 -26.17 6.51 15.27
CA THR A 55 -26.42 5.25 15.98
C THR A 55 -26.82 4.17 15.00
N TYR A 56 -26.49 2.92 15.32
CA TYR A 56 -26.94 1.75 14.59
C TYR A 56 -27.82 0.89 15.50
N ARG A 57 -28.86 0.28 14.92
CA ARG A 57 -29.66 -0.77 15.55
C ARG A 57 -29.33 -2.10 14.93
N VAL A 58 -29.11 -3.10 15.77
CA VAL A 58 -28.80 -4.46 15.33
C VAL A 58 -30.02 -5.34 15.54
N TYR A 59 -30.41 -6.03 14.49
CA TYR A 59 -31.55 -6.94 14.43
C TYR A 59 -31.06 -8.36 14.17
N ARG A 60 -31.78 -9.32 14.73
CA ARG A 60 -31.42 -10.74 14.67
C ARG A 60 -32.63 -11.64 14.46
N ASN A 61 -32.50 -12.69 13.67
CA ASN A 61 -33.51 -13.76 13.53
C ASN A 61 -32.82 -15.13 13.35
N THR A 62 -33.50 -16.23 13.69
CA THR A 62 -33.01 -17.60 13.43
C THR A 62 -33.32 -18.11 12.01
N VAL A 63 -34.06 -17.32 11.24
CA VAL A 63 -34.36 -17.54 9.81
C VAL A 63 -34.06 -16.27 9.03
N ASN A 64 -33.71 -16.41 7.75
CA ASN A 64 -33.47 -15.27 6.85
C ASN A 64 -34.79 -14.56 6.53
N ASP A 65 -35.29 -13.79 7.49
CA ASP A 65 -36.55 -13.04 7.44
C ASP A 65 -36.41 -11.75 8.26
N SER A 66 -36.01 -10.68 7.56
CA SER A 66 -35.83 -9.34 8.13
C SER A 66 -37.13 -8.73 8.65
N ALA A 67 -38.28 -9.10 8.08
CA ALA A 67 -39.58 -8.54 8.47
C ALA A 67 -40.01 -8.98 9.87
N ASN A 68 -39.48 -10.10 10.36
CA ASN A 68 -39.75 -10.63 11.70
C ASN A 68 -38.50 -10.64 12.61
N ALA A 69 -37.41 -9.99 12.20
CA ALA A 69 -36.20 -9.89 13.01
C ALA A 69 -36.43 -9.05 14.27
N VAL A 70 -35.75 -9.41 15.36
CA VAL A 70 -35.88 -8.74 16.67
C VAL A 70 -34.67 -7.84 16.89
N GLU A 71 -34.89 -6.59 17.29
CA GLU A 71 -33.82 -5.69 17.73
C GLU A 71 -33.17 -6.22 19.01
N ILE A 72 -31.86 -6.40 18.99
CA ILE A 72 -31.07 -6.92 20.13
C ILE A 72 -30.27 -5.83 20.84
N GLY A 73 -30.12 -4.65 20.23
CA GLY A 73 -29.50 -3.48 20.86
C GLY A 73 -29.11 -2.40 19.85
N SER A 74 -28.51 -1.34 20.37
CA SER A 74 -28.01 -0.21 19.58
C SER A 74 -26.59 0.18 20.00
N THR A 75 -25.84 0.82 19.09
CA THR A 75 -24.45 1.23 19.31
C THR A 75 -24.10 2.46 18.46
N GLU A 76 -23.23 3.34 18.96
CA GLU A 76 -22.65 4.46 18.19
C GLU A 76 -21.40 4.01 17.39
N SER A 77 -20.90 2.81 17.70
CA SER A 77 -19.77 2.19 17.02
C SER A 77 -20.21 1.40 15.79
N VAL A 78 -19.31 1.13 14.87
CA VAL A 78 -19.53 0.26 13.68
C VAL A 78 -19.46 -1.23 14.02
N ARG A 79 -19.58 -1.56 15.30
CA ARG A 79 -19.59 -2.93 15.81
C ARG A 79 -20.53 -3.07 17.00
N PHE A 80 -21.08 -4.26 17.14
CA PHE A 80 -21.96 -4.68 18.23
C PHE A 80 -21.63 -6.10 18.68
N PHE A 81 -21.74 -6.37 19.98
CA PHE A 81 -21.53 -7.70 20.53
C PHE A 81 -22.84 -8.29 21.04
N ASP A 82 -23.36 -9.29 20.34
CA ASP A 82 -24.51 -10.06 20.79
C ASP A 82 -24.10 -11.11 21.83
N THR A 83 -24.03 -10.68 23.07
CA THR A 83 -23.79 -11.54 24.25
C THR A 83 -25.00 -12.42 24.62
N SER A 84 -26.12 -12.30 23.89
CA SER A 84 -27.35 -13.05 24.16
C SER A 84 -27.57 -14.24 23.22
N ALA A 85 -26.71 -14.42 22.21
CA ALA A 85 -26.79 -15.52 21.27
C ALA A 85 -26.70 -16.88 21.97
N VAL A 86 -27.43 -17.86 21.45
CA VAL A 86 -27.34 -19.25 21.92
C VAL A 86 -26.28 -19.98 21.09
N ALA A 87 -25.41 -20.73 21.77
CA ALA A 87 -24.36 -21.51 21.11
C ALA A 87 -24.92 -22.48 20.06
N GLU A 88 -24.22 -22.59 18.93
CA GLU A 88 -24.56 -23.39 17.73
C GLU A 88 -25.87 -23.03 17.03
N GLN A 89 -26.55 -21.97 17.46
CA GLN A 89 -27.68 -21.44 16.72
C GLN A 89 -27.17 -20.49 15.64
N THR A 90 -27.43 -20.80 14.37
CA THR A 90 -27.28 -19.83 13.29
C THR A 90 -28.31 -18.74 13.44
N TYR A 91 -27.82 -17.51 13.50
CA TYR A 91 -28.63 -16.30 13.40
C TYR A 91 -28.28 -15.57 12.12
N PHE A 92 -29.26 -14.85 11.61
CA PHE A 92 -29.10 -13.86 10.56
C PHE A 92 -29.14 -12.50 11.25
N TYR A 93 -28.14 -11.66 10.96
CA TYR A 93 -28.01 -10.32 11.53
C TYR A 93 -28.25 -9.28 10.46
N TRP A 94 -28.96 -8.22 10.82
CA TRP A 94 -29.17 -7.05 10.01
C TRP A 94 -28.84 -5.81 10.81
N VAL A 95 -28.36 -4.80 10.12
CA VAL A 95 -28.04 -3.50 10.71
C VAL A 95 -28.91 -2.45 10.05
N LEU A 96 -29.37 -1.50 10.84
CA LEU A 96 -30.06 -0.30 10.39
C LEU A 96 -29.33 0.90 10.96
N ALA A 97 -29.12 1.93 10.15
CA ALA A 97 -28.52 3.20 10.56
C ALA A 97 -29.60 4.21 10.96
N GLU A 98 -29.30 5.03 11.97
CA GLU A 98 -30.16 6.10 12.47
C GLU A 98 -29.34 7.37 12.75
N ASN A 99 -29.98 8.53 12.60
CA ASN A 99 -29.40 9.83 12.92
C ASN A 99 -30.32 10.69 13.83
N GLY A 100 -31.29 10.04 14.48
CA GLY A 100 -32.26 10.66 15.38
C GLY A 100 -33.51 11.23 14.71
N SER A 101 -33.44 11.66 13.44
CA SER A 101 -34.62 12.05 12.63
C SER A 101 -35.02 11.01 11.61
N ASP A 102 -34.05 10.28 11.07
CA ASP A 102 -34.22 9.36 9.94
C ASP A 102 -33.65 7.98 10.28
N THR A 103 -34.10 6.99 9.50
CA THR A 103 -33.69 5.59 9.59
C THR A 103 -33.48 5.05 8.18
N SER A 104 -32.41 4.29 7.95
CA SER A 104 -32.22 3.59 6.68
C SER A 104 -33.06 2.32 6.58
N SER A 105 -33.04 1.66 5.41
CA SER A 105 -33.45 0.27 5.30
C SER A 105 -32.49 -0.66 6.04
N LEU A 106 -33.00 -1.84 6.43
CA LEU A 106 -32.13 -2.91 6.93
C LEU A 106 -31.15 -3.35 5.84
N SER A 107 -29.91 -3.60 6.25
CA SER A 107 -28.81 -4.12 5.45
C SER A 107 -29.13 -5.41 4.69
N ALA A 108 -28.23 -5.86 3.82
CA ALA A 108 -28.12 -7.30 3.57
C ALA A 108 -27.78 -8.01 4.88
N ASN A 109 -28.25 -9.25 5.06
CA ASN A 109 -27.81 -10.01 6.24
C ASN A 109 -26.46 -10.65 6.03
N ASP A 110 -25.82 -10.91 7.15
CA ASP A 110 -24.84 -11.98 7.27
C ASP A 110 -25.25 -12.96 8.37
N THR A 111 -24.74 -14.19 8.26
CA THR A 111 -24.95 -15.21 9.28
C THR A 111 -23.89 -15.10 10.37
N GLY A 112 -24.31 -15.30 11.61
CA GLY A 112 -23.40 -15.41 12.74
C GLY A 112 -23.81 -16.56 13.65
N VAL A 113 -22.82 -17.29 14.15
CA VAL A 113 -23.00 -18.43 15.04
C VAL A 113 -22.14 -18.23 16.28
N LEU A 114 -22.73 -18.32 17.47
CA LEU A 114 -21.96 -18.41 18.71
C LEU A 114 -21.34 -19.81 18.83
N ALA A 115 -20.05 -19.94 19.11
CA ALA A 115 -19.40 -21.25 19.20
C ALA A 115 -19.93 -22.09 20.37
N ASN A 116 -20.04 -23.42 20.21
CA ASN A 116 -20.21 -24.33 21.34
C ASN A 116 -18.89 -24.47 22.09
N GLY A 117 -18.76 -23.82 23.24
CA GLY A 117 -17.56 -23.98 24.05
C GLY A 117 -17.76 -23.44 25.44
N ASN A 118 -17.34 -24.23 26.42
CA ASN A 118 -16.92 -23.68 27.71
C ASN A 118 -15.46 -23.29 27.47
N THR A 119 -15.03 -22.04 27.71
CA THR A 119 -13.61 -21.68 27.62
C THR A 119 -12.84 -22.50 28.66
N THR A 120 -12.37 -23.69 28.28
CA THR A 120 -11.71 -24.65 29.18
C THR A 120 -10.26 -24.91 28.83
N PHE A 121 -9.66 -24.09 27.96
CA PHE A 121 -8.22 -24.03 27.78
C PHE A 121 -7.62 -22.85 28.55
N ASP A 122 -6.48 -23.13 29.17
CA ASP A 122 -5.77 -22.26 30.11
C ASP A 122 -5.53 -20.84 29.53
N ASP A 123 -6.11 -19.85 30.19
CA ASP A 123 -5.81 -18.40 30.21
C ASP A 123 -5.87 -17.55 28.92
N GLU A 124 -5.89 -18.10 27.69
CA GLU A 124 -5.92 -17.26 26.47
C GLU A 124 -7.26 -17.23 25.75
N SER A 125 -7.90 -16.05 25.75
CA SER A 125 -9.09 -15.77 24.93
C SER A 125 -8.69 -15.41 23.50
N PRO A 126 -9.59 -15.60 22.51
CA PRO A 126 -9.43 -15.04 21.18
C PRO A 126 -9.09 -13.54 21.20
N LEU A 127 -8.51 -13.03 20.12
CA LEU A 127 -8.15 -11.62 20.04
C LEU A 127 -9.41 -10.75 20.12
N GLU A 128 -9.56 -10.07 21.24
CA GLU A 128 -10.65 -9.12 21.45
C GLU A 128 -10.32 -7.78 20.82
N PRO A 129 -11.29 -6.97 20.36
CA PRO A 129 -10.96 -5.72 19.70
C PRO A 129 -10.22 -4.72 20.62
N PRO A 130 -9.35 -3.85 20.06
CA PRO A 130 -8.61 -2.87 20.84
C PRO A 130 -9.53 -1.92 21.62
N VAL A 131 -9.06 -1.49 22.78
CA VAL A 131 -9.72 -0.49 23.61
C VAL A 131 -9.51 0.90 23.01
N ASP A 132 -10.60 1.65 22.87
CA ASP A 132 -10.59 3.06 22.49
C ASP A 132 -10.49 3.98 23.72
N PRO A 133 -9.71 5.08 23.66
CA PRO A 133 -9.58 5.99 24.78
C PRO A 133 -10.86 6.83 24.93
N ALA A 134 -11.25 7.15 26.17
CA ALA A 134 -12.53 7.80 26.47
C ALA A 134 -12.78 9.15 25.75
N GLY A 135 -11.73 9.84 25.30
CA GLY A 135 -11.82 11.09 24.53
C GLY A 135 -11.81 10.90 23.00
N ASN A 136 -11.59 9.68 22.52
CA ASN A 136 -11.64 9.33 21.11
C ASN A 136 -12.38 8.01 20.89
N ALA A 137 -13.65 7.97 21.31
CA ALA A 137 -14.49 6.81 21.08
C ALA A 137 -14.64 6.52 19.59
N LEU A 138 -14.66 5.22 19.25
CA LEU A 138 -14.81 4.75 17.87
C LEU A 138 -16.23 4.98 17.35
N THR A 139 -16.36 5.92 16.43
CA THR A 139 -17.59 6.16 15.65
C THR A 139 -17.35 5.83 14.18
N GLY A 140 -18.42 5.56 13.43
CA GLY A 140 -18.30 5.26 12.00
C GLY A 140 -17.63 6.39 11.21
N ALA A 141 -18.06 7.63 11.42
CA ALA A 141 -17.50 8.79 10.74
C ALA A 141 -15.99 8.99 11.02
N LYS A 142 -15.51 8.71 12.24
CA LYS A 142 -14.07 8.79 12.55
C LYS A 142 -13.26 7.67 11.91
N VAL A 143 -13.82 6.46 11.84
CA VAL A 143 -13.18 5.33 11.16
C VAL A 143 -13.10 5.59 9.66
N ALA A 144 -14.18 6.07 9.03
CA ALA A 144 -14.19 6.41 7.60
C ALA A 144 -13.21 7.55 7.28
N LEU A 145 -13.25 8.64 8.06
CA LEU A 145 -12.30 9.73 7.94
C LEU A 145 -10.85 9.26 8.14
N GLY A 146 -10.63 8.39 9.12
CA GLY A 146 -9.33 7.76 9.38
C GLY A 146 -8.84 6.92 8.21
N LYS A 147 -9.73 6.14 7.60
CA LYS A 147 -9.40 5.32 6.42
C LYS A 147 -9.04 6.20 5.23
N ALA A 148 -9.82 7.26 4.94
CA ALA A 148 -9.49 8.22 3.90
C ALA A 148 -8.10 8.85 4.15
N LEU A 149 -7.85 9.36 5.36
CA LEU A 149 -6.57 10.00 5.70
C LEU A 149 -5.38 9.03 5.69
N PHE A 150 -5.57 7.76 6.05
CA PHE A 150 -4.51 6.75 6.05
C PHE A 150 -4.02 6.43 4.63
N TRP A 151 -4.88 6.59 3.62
CA TRP A 151 -4.60 6.33 2.21
C TRP A 151 -4.47 7.61 1.36
N GLU A 152 -4.46 8.80 1.98
CA GLU A 152 -4.35 10.07 1.26
C GLU A 152 -2.88 10.42 0.94
N GLU A 153 -2.46 10.28 -0.31
CA GLU A 153 -1.10 10.66 -0.72
C GLU A 153 -0.92 12.18 -0.78
N GLN A 154 -1.98 12.97 -0.96
CA GLN A 154 -1.87 14.43 -1.13
C GLN A 154 -1.46 15.19 0.14
N ILE A 155 -1.45 14.54 1.32
CA ILE A 155 -0.91 15.16 2.53
C ILE A 155 0.62 15.23 2.50
N SER A 156 1.26 14.36 1.73
CA SER A 156 2.71 14.36 1.54
C SER A 156 3.18 15.56 0.74
N SER A 157 4.42 16.01 0.94
CA SER A 157 4.95 17.17 0.21
C SER A 157 5.08 16.93 -1.30
N THR A 158 5.31 15.67 -1.70
CA THR A 158 5.45 15.23 -3.09
C THR A 158 4.17 14.64 -3.67
N ARG A 159 3.13 14.44 -2.85
CA ARG A 159 1.89 13.73 -3.22
C ARG A 159 2.11 12.28 -3.67
N THR A 160 3.07 11.60 -3.06
CA THR A 160 3.44 10.21 -3.39
C THR A 160 3.51 9.29 -2.16
N MET A 161 3.12 9.78 -0.99
CA MET A 161 3.26 9.05 0.26
C MET A 161 2.01 9.18 1.13
N ALA A 162 1.37 8.06 1.42
CA ALA A 162 0.33 7.92 2.44
C ALA A 162 0.86 7.04 3.58
N CYS A 163 0.10 6.90 4.68
CA CYS A 163 0.42 5.90 5.70
C CYS A 163 0.43 4.50 5.08
N GLY A 164 -0.54 4.23 4.21
CA GLY A 164 -0.71 2.96 3.49
C GLY A 164 0.45 2.60 2.56
N THR A 165 1.20 3.57 2.02
CA THR A 165 2.34 3.30 1.14
C THR A 165 3.42 2.46 1.84
N CYS A 166 3.65 2.69 3.15
CA CYS A 166 4.60 1.92 3.96
C CYS A 166 3.93 0.80 4.77
N HIS A 167 2.60 0.69 4.76
CA HIS A 167 1.84 -0.17 5.66
C HIS A 167 0.78 -0.97 4.92
N ALA A 168 1.23 -1.81 3.98
CA ALA A 168 0.36 -2.61 3.13
C ALA A 168 -0.23 -3.84 3.87
N PRO A 169 -1.54 -4.09 3.78
CA PRO A 169 -2.16 -5.26 4.39
C PRO A 169 -1.60 -6.59 3.88
N THR A 170 -1.39 -6.73 2.58
CA THR A 170 -0.84 -7.95 1.96
C THR A 170 0.53 -8.36 2.49
N LYS A 171 1.33 -7.41 3.01
CA LYS A 171 2.59 -7.69 3.70
C LYS A 171 2.46 -7.71 5.23
N GLY A 172 1.25 -7.91 5.76
CA GLY A 172 0.98 -7.98 7.19
C GLY A 172 1.14 -6.64 7.93
N GLY A 173 0.94 -5.52 7.22
CA GLY A 173 0.98 -4.15 7.74
C GLY A 173 2.34 -3.45 7.65
N VAL A 174 3.27 -3.95 6.84
CA VAL A 174 4.60 -3.34 6.59
C VAL A 174 4.80 -3.02 5.10
N ASP A 175 5.95 -2.46 4.73
CA ASP A 175 6.18 -1.86 3.40
C ASP A 175 6.51 -2.92 2.34
N LEU A 176 5.72 -2.97 1.26
CA LEU A 176 5.95 -3.81 0.08
C LEU A 176 7.33 -3.54 -0.55
N ARG A 177 7.76 -2.28 -0.56
CA ARG A 177 8.99 -1.76 -1.14
C ARG A 177 10.20 -1.93 -0.23
N GLY A 178 10.00 -2.25 1.04
CA GLY A 178 11.08 -2.60 1.98
C GLY A 178 11.62 -4.00 1.69
N VAL A 179 12.60 -4.08 0.77
CA VAL A 179 13.16 -5.34 0.24
C VAL A 179 14.62 -5.46 0.66
N LEU A 180 14.97 -6.60 1.28
CA LEU A 180 16.33 -6.84 1.74
C LEU A 180 17.32 -6.89 0.56
N ASN A 181 18.42 -6.14 0.66
CA ASN A 181 19.46 -5.96 -0.37
C ASN A 181 18.98 -5.25 -1.64
N ASP A 182 17.96 -4.40 -1.53
CA ASP A 182 17.56 -3.47 -2.60
C ASP A 182 18.09 -2.07 -2.29
N ASP A 183 18.84 -1.49 -3.22
CA ASP A 183 19.40 -0.14 -3.10
C ASP A 183 18.32 0.92 -2.80
N ARG A 184 17.11 0.77 -3.38
CA ARG A 184 16.00 1.72 -3.16
C ARG A 184 15.45 1.69 -1.73
N SER A 185 15.66 0.61 -1.00
CA SER A 185 15.17 0.45 0.38
C SER A 185 16.28 0.28 1.41
N THR A 186 17.53 0.57 1.03
CA THR A 186 18.69 0.50 1.93
C THR A 186 18.99 1.88 2.50
N HIS A 187 19.13 1.96 3.82
CA HIS A 187 19.69 3.11 4.54
C HIS A 187 21.10 2.74 5.01
N PRO A 188 22.10 3.63 4.89
CA PRO A 188 23.51 3.34 5.19
C PRO A 188 23.84 3.26 6.69
N GLY A 189 22.84 2.92 7.51
CA GLY A 189 22.97 2.89 8.96
C GLY A 189 23.46 4.19 9.63
N PRO A 190 23.85 4.10 10.91
CA PRO A 190 24.46 5.19 11.66
C PRO A 190 25.84 5.65 11.17
N ASP A 191 26.62 4.82 10.49
CA ASP A 191 27.95 5.21 9.99
C ASP A 191 27.91 6.07 8.71
N GLY A 192 26.78 6.05 8.00
CA GLY A 192 26.52 6.85 6.82
C GLY A 192 27.21 6.33 5.55
N VAL A 193 27.66 5.07 5.54
CA VAL A 193 28.34 4.44 4.42
C VAL A 193 27.58 3.21 3.94
N PHE A 194 27.11 3.22 2.69
CA PHE A 194 26.47 2.04 2.10
C PHE A 194 27.43 0.84 1.97
N GLY A 195 26.87 -0.36 2.06
CA GLY A 195 27.58 -1.63 1.89
C GLY A 195 28.35 -2.08 3.12
N THR A 196 27.99 -1.57 4.31
CA THR A 196 28.56 -1.94 5.60
C THR A 196 27.62 -2.84 6.40
N ASP A 197 28.11 -3.37 7.52
CA ASP A 197 27.34 -4.31 8.35
C ASP A 197 26.16 -3.64 9.09
N ASP A 198 26.14 -2.31 9.21
CA ASP A 198 25.07 -1.54 9.88
C ASP A 198 24.00 -0.98 8.93
N ASP A 199 24.07 -1.32 7.65
CA ASP A 199 23.01 -1.05 6.69
C ASP A 199 21.66 -1.58 7.18
N ILE A 200 20.62 -0.81 6.90
CA ILE A 200 19.26 -1.04 7.37
C ILE A 200 18.35 -1.14 6.16
N THR A 201 17.51 -2.17 6.11
CA THR A 201 16.36 -2.14 5.21
C THR A 201 15.28 -1.27 5.84
N GLY A 202 14.88 -0.22 5.15
CA GLY A 202 13.88 0.74 5.58
C GLY A 202 12.71 0.86 4.60
N SER A 203 11.92 1.91 4.77
CA SER A 203 10.84 2.31 3.87
C SER A 203 11.28 3.51 3.05
N PRO A 204 11.16 3.49 1.71
CA PRO A 204 11.36 4.68 0.89
C PRO A 204 10.25 5.70 1.18
N GLY A 205 10.61 6.94 1.50
CA GLY A 205 9.69 8.06 1.74
C GLY A 205 9.68 9.04 0.56
N VAL A 206 9.87 10.33 0.84
CA VAL A 206 9.92 11.37 -0.19
C VAL A 206 11.35 11.69 -0.62
N ILE A 207 11.52 12.12 -1.87
CA ILE A 207 12.76 12.78 -2.32
C ILE A 207 12.98 14.01 -1.46
N LEU A 208 14.22 14.27 -1.03
CA LEU A 208 14.54 15.44 -0.22
C LEU A 208 14.07 16.70 -0.93
N ASN A 209 13.22 17.48 -0.27
CA ASN A 209 12.66 18.70 -0.85
C ASN A 209 12.46 19.79 0.20
N ASN A 210 12.28 21.02 -0.27
CA ASN A 210 12.15 22.21 0.58
C ASN A 210 10.74 22.81 0.56
N VAL A 211 10.56 23.89 1.33
CA VAL A 211 9.28 24.61 1.45
C VAL A 211 8.75 25.17 0.12
N ALA A 212 9.57 25.31 -0.91
CA ALA A 212 9.14 25.72 -2.24
C ALA A 212 8.71 24.54 -3.12
N GLY A 213 8.72 23.32 -2.60
CA GLY A 213 8.45 22.08 -3.32
C GLY A 213 9.58 21.65 -4.26
N LEU A 214 10.73 22.32 -4.22
CA LEU A 214 11.88 21.98 -5.07
C LEU A 214 12.69 20.86 -4.43
N TYR A 215 13.10 19.89 -5.24
CA TYR A 215 14.03 18.84 -4.80
C TYR A 215 15.40 19.42 -4.50
N GLU A 216 16.01 18.91 -3.44
CA GLU A 216 17.34 19.23 -2.97
C GLU A 216 18.22 17.98 -2.98
N TRP A 217 19.52 18.19 -3.16
CA TRP A 217 20.49 17.09 -3.12
C TRP A 217 20.65 16.56 -1.70
N SER A 218 20.38 15.27 -1.50
CA SER A 218 20.75 14.55 -0.29
C SER A 218 22.18 14.05 -0.39
N GLU A 219 23.00 14.30 0.65
CA GLU A 219 24.36 13.74 0.73
C GLU A 219 24.37 12.20 0.81
N VAL A 220 23.23 11.60 1.19
CA VAL A 220 23.06 10.15 1.36
C VAL A 220 22.31 9.54 0.18
N PHE A 221 21.16 10.11 -0.18
CA PHE A 221 20.23 9.52 -1.15
C PHE A 221 20.21 10.25 -2.49
N GLU A 222 21.08 11.26 -2.68
CA GLU A 222 21.16 12.05 -3.91
C GLU A 222 19.81 12.69 -4.26
N MET A 223 19.22 12.39 -5.42
CA MET A 223 17.85 12.80 -5.81
C MET A 223 16.86 11.62 -5.81
N SER A 224 17.14 10.57 -5.04
CA SER A 224 16.24 9.43 -4.82
C SER A 224 15.41 9.64 -3.55
N GLU A 225 14.40 8.80 -3.33
CA GLU A 225 13.63 8.81 -2.09
C GLU A 225 14.55 8.59 -0.87
N GLN A 226 14.28 9.31 0.22
CA GLN A 226 14.96 9.06 1.48
C GLN A 226 14.44 7.76 2.09
N VAL A 227 15.33 6.93 2.62
CA VAL A 227 14.95 5.66 3.26
C VAL A 227 14.89 5.84 4.78
N THR A 228 13.93 5.22 5.47
CA THR A 228 13.86 5.30 6.93
C THR A 228 14.99 4.52 7.61
N GLY A 229 15.53 5.05 8.71
CA GLY A 229 16.59 4.40 9.51
C GLY A 229 16.14 3.20 10.35
N ARG A 230 14.92 2.69 10.16
CA ARG A 230 14.40 1.44 10.76
C ARG A 230 13.41 0.80 9.79
N TYR A 231 13.31 -0.52 9.85
CA TYR A 231 12.26 -1.26 9.15
C TYR A 231 10.89 -0.97 9.79
N PRO A 232 9.80 -0.78 9.03
CA PRO A 232 8.51 -0.40 9.60
C PRO A 232 7.93 -1.52 10.46
N ARG A 233 7.25 -1.12 11.54
CA ARG A 233 6.45 -2.06 12.34
C ARG A 233 5.08 -2.28 11.68
N PRO A 234 4.43 -3.43 11.93
CA PRO A 234 3.08 -3.65 11.42
C PRO A 234 2.08 -2.64 12.00
N SER A 235 1.29 -2.01 11.13
CA SER A 235 0.10 -1.20 11.51
C SER A 235 -1.04 -2.10 11.99
N ILE A 236 -1.18 -3.28 11.39
CA ILE A 236 -2.17 -4.29 11.79
C ILE A 236 -1.85 -4.81 13.20
N ASN A 237 -2.85 -4.79 14.07
CA ASN A 237 -2.77 -5.06 15.51
C ASN A 237 -1.94 -4.04 16.32
N ALA A 238 -1.61 -2.87 15.79
CA ALA A 238 -0.85 -1.86 16.54
C ALA A 238 -1.61 -1.32 17.77
N GLY A 239 -2.95 -1.38 17.77
CA GLY A 239 -3.79 -0.92 18.87
C GLY A 239 -3.73 -1.72 20.18
N TYR A 240 -2.93 -2.78 20.27
CA TYR A 240 -2.81 -3.63 21.47
C TYR A 240 -1.67 -3.27 22.40
N THR A 241 -0.81 -2.31 22.03
CA THR A 241 0.32 -1.88 22.85
C THR A 241 0.14 -0.44 23.32
N ASP A 242 0.47 -0.17 24.58
CA ASP A 242 0.37 1.17 25.19
C ASP A 242 1.49 2.15 24.74
N THR A 243 2.46 1.65 23.96
CA THR A 243 3.49 2.47 23.31
C THR A 243 3.76 1.99 21.89
N LEU A 244 4.14 2.91 20.99
CA LEU A 244 4.42 2.62 19.58
C LEU A 244 5.79 3.13 19.15
N PHE A 245 6.18 2.72 17.93
CA PHE A 245 7.57 2.67 17.41
C PHE A 245 8.45 1.63 18.11
N TRP A 246 9.53 1.23 17.45
CA TRP A 246 10.48 0.23 17.97
C TRP A 246 11.07 0.61 19.34
N ASP A 247 11.21 1.91 19.63
CA ASP A 247 11.74 2.46 20.87
C ASP A 247 10.65 2.93 21.86
N GLY A 248 9.37 2.85 21.46
CA GLY A 248 8.25 3.26 22.29
C GLY A 248 8.13 4.76 22.51
N ARG A 249 8.66 5.61 21.60
CA ARG A 249 8.62 7.08 21.74
C ARG A 249 7.22 7.67 21.65
N ALA A 250 6.27 6.97 21.03
CA ALA A 250 4.85 7.33 21.06
C ALA A 250 4.19 6.65 22.26
N GLY A 251 3.81 7.45 23.27
CA GLY A 251 3.23 6.98 24.52
C GLY A 251 1.72 7.18 24.59
N GLY A 252 1.13 6.88 25.75
CA GLY A 252 -0.32 6.97 25.96
C GLY A 252 -0.94 8.37 25.98
N GLU A 253 -0.18 9.44 25.75
CA GLU A 253 -0.66 10.83 25.75
C GLU A 253 -0.69 11.42 24.33
N LEU A 254 -1.79 12.08 23.96
CA LEU A 254 -1.88 12.91 22.77
C LEU A 254 -1.70 14.38 23.16
N VAL A 255 -0.60 14.98 22.74
CA VAL A 255 -0.34 16.41 22.87
C VAL A 255 -0.46 17.06 21.50
N ASP A 256 -1.29 18.10 21.39
CA ASP A 256 -1.44 18.83 20.14
C ASP A 256 -0.15 19.60 19.82
N PRO A 257 0.48 19.36 18.65
CA PRO A 257 1.81 19.88 18.35
C PRO A 257 1.84 21.39 18.06
N LEU A 258 0.69 22.03 17.81
CA LEU A 258 0.60 23.46 17.54
C LEU A 258 0.33 24.27 18.82
N THR A 259 -0.43 23.70 19.75
CA THR A 259 -0.90 24.38 20.96
C THR A 259 -0.20 23.92 22.24
N ASP A 260 0.55 22.81 22.20
CA ASP A 260 1.18 22.16 23.35
C ASP A 260 0.16 21.76 24.44
N THR A 261 -1.09 21.50 24.04
CA THR A 261 -2.16 21.10 24.94
C THR A 261 -2.36 19.59 24.92
N THR A 262 -2.45 18.97 26.09
CA THR A 262 -2.82 17.55 26.21
C THR A 262 -4.29 17.38 25.88
N ILE A 263 -4.58 16.68 24.77
CA ILE A 263 -5.93 16.37 24.31
C ILE A 263 -6.43 15.06 24.93
N LEU A 264 -5.57 14.03 24.94
CA LEU A 264 -5.84 12.74 25.59
C LEU A 264 -4.70 12.44 26.56
N ALA A 265 -5.03 12.11 27.81
CA ALA A 265 -4.03 11.87 28.85
C ALA A 265 -3.62 10.39 28.99
N ASN A 266 -4.37 9.45 28.40
CA ASN A 266 -4.11 8.01 28.52
C ASN A 266 -4.66 7.26 27.30
N GLY A 267 -4.05 6.11 26.97
CA GLY A 267 -4.53 5.19 25.93
C GLY A 267 -4.42 5.71 24.49
N ALA A 268 -3.60 6.76 24.28
CA ALA A 268 -3.52 7.49 23.02
C ALA A 268 -2.27 7.18 22.18
N ALA A 269 -1.72 5.97 22.29
CA ALA A 269 -0.46 5.61 21.64
C ALA A 269 -0.52 5.73 20.10
N LEU A 270 -1.59 5.24 19.49
CA LEU A 270 -1.84 5.38 18.04
C LEU A 270 -1.98 6.86 17.64
N GLU A 271 -2.75 7.63 18.41
CA GLU A 271 -2.89 9.07 18.15
C GLU A 271 -1.55 9.81 18.27
N SER A 272 -0.73 9.47 19.27
CA SER A 272 0.60 10.05 19.45
C SER A 272 1.54 9.66 18.29
N GLN A 273 1.44 8.43 17.78
CA GLN A 273 2.27 7.94 16.69
C GLN A 273 1.94 8.63 15.37
N ALA A 274 0.64 8.80 15.07
CA ALA A 274 0.14 9.40 13.85
C ALA A 274 0.54 10.88 13.66
N LEU A 275 1.07 11.54 14.71
CA LEU A 275 1.55 12.92 14.62
C LEU A 275 2.94 13.07 13.96
N GLY A 276 3.74 12.00 13.91
CA GLY A 276 5.13 12.03 13.46
C GLY A 276 5.30 12.00 11.94
N PRO A 277 4.87 10.91 11.27
CA PRO A 277 5.15 10.70 9.84
C PRO A 277 4.72 11.85 8.92
N PRO A 278 3.54 12.49 9.10
CA PRO A 278 3.10 13.57 8.20
C PRO A 278 4.04 14.78 8.11
N VAL A 279 4.86 15.02 9.14
CA VAL A 279 5.82 16.15 9.17
C VAL A 279 7.28 15.71 9.11
N SER A 280 7.52 14.40 8.98
CA SER A 280 8.86 13.81 8.86
C SER A 280 9.40 14.04 7.46
N ASP A 281 10.59 14.61 7.36
CA ASP A 281 11.23 14.93 6.08
C ASP A 281 11.77 13.70 5.35
N ALA A 282 12.01 12.61 6.07
CA ALA A 282 12.39 11.33 5.49
C ALA A 282 11.18 10.46 5.11
N GLU A 283 9.98 10.70 5.67
CA GLU A 283 8.80 9.85 5.43
C GLU A 283 7.80 10.49 4.46
N MET A 284 7.18 11.62 4.82
CA MET A 284 6.04 12.17 4.05
C MET A 284 6.21 13.63 3.64
N SER A 285 7.16 14.38 4.19
CA SER A 285 7.14 15.84 4.12
C SER A 285 8.48 16.44 3.70
N HIS A 286 8.51 17.74 3.51
CA HIS A 286 9.72 18.49 3.20
C HIS A 286 10.44 18.92 4.48
N ILE A 287 11.72 19.29 4.39
CA ILE A 287 12.47 19.82 5.54
C ILE A 287 11.73 21.03 6.11
N GLY A 288 11.48 21.01 7.42
CA GLY A 288 10.83 22.10 8.13
C GLY A 288 9.32 22.19 7.93
N SER A 289 8.68 21.16 7.37
CA SER A 289 7.22 21.04 7.33
C SER A 289 6.62 21.13 8.72
N THR A 290 5.44 21.74 8.81
CA THR A 290 4.68 21.88 10.03
C THR A 290 3.29 21.29 9.86
N TRP A 291 2.61 21.04 10.98
CA TRP A 291 1.21 20.63 10.95
C TRP A 291 0.28 21.68 10.31
N GLN A 292 0.68 22.96 10.25
CA GLN A 292 -0.08 23.97 9.53
C GLN A 292 -0.08 23.71 8.02
N ASP A 293 1.07 23.27 7.46
CA ASP A 293 1.17 22.96 6.03
C ASP A 293 0.26 21.79 5.65
N ILE A 294 0.19 20.76 6.51
CA ILE A 294 -0.69 19.60 6.33
C ILE A 294 -2.17 20.01 6.42
N ILE A 295 -2.52 20.85 7.41
CA ILE A 295 -3.87 21.38 7.56
C ILE A 295 -4.27 22.22 6.33
N ASP A 296 -3.39 23.07 5.83
CA ASP A 296 -3.66 23.91 4.67
C ASP A 296 -3.90 23.06 3.40
N ARG A 297 -3.12 21.98 3.19
CA ARG A 297 -3.35 21.01 2.10
C ARG A 297 -4.71 20.33 2.23
N LEU A 298 -5.03 19.77 3.39
CA LEU A 298 -6.32 19.10 3.63
C LEU A 298 -7.52 20.04 3.44
N ASN A 299 -7.37 21.34 3.69
CA ASN A 299 -8.43 22.31 3.42
C ASN A 299 -8.64 22.58 1.92
N SER A 300 -7.66 22.26 1.07
CA SER A 300 -7.66 22.59 -0.36
C SER A 300 -7.90 21.41 -1.30
N VAL A 301 -7.59 20.18 -0.88
CA VAL A 301 -7.64 19.00 -1.76
C VAL A 301 -9.00 18.30 -1.72
N THR A 302 -9.35 17.65 -2.82
CA THR A 302 -10.44 16.67 -2.87
C THR A 302 -9.95 15.37 -2.21
N PRO A 303 -10.71 14.77 -1.26
CA PRO A 303 -10.30 13.52 -0.62
C PRO A 303 -10.05 12.41 -1.63
N LEU A 304 -8.91 11.72 -1.49
CA LEU A 304 -8.51 10.57 -2.30
C LEU A 304 -8.46 10.82 -3.82
N ALA A 305 -8.29 12.07 -4.26
CA ALA A 305 -8.25 12.43 -5.69
C ALA A 305 -7.19 11.65 -6.52
N LEU A 306 -6.11 11.22 -5.88
CA LEU A 306 -5.04 10.45 -6.53
C LEU A 306 -5.28 8.94 -6.56
N ALA A 307 -6.18 8.45 -5.72
CA ALA A 307 -6.38 7.02 -5.53
C ALA A 307 -7.45 6.49 -6.50
N THR A 308 -7.27 5.26 -6.97
CA THR A 308 -8.30 4.53 -7.74
C THR A 308 -8.86 3.39 -6.90
N ASP A 309 -9.91 2.72 -7.38
CA ASP A 309 -10.51 1.55 -6.73
C ASP A 309 -10.87 1.79 -5.26
N VAL A 310 -11.30 3.01 -4.93
CA VAL A 310 -11.70 3.37 -3.57
C VAL A 310 -12.81 2.41 -3.12
N PRO A 311 -12.68 1.77 -1.95
CA PRO A 311 -13.69 0.83 -1.48
C PRO A 311 -15.08 1.46 -1.51
N VAL A 312 -16.05 0.76 -2.10
CA VAL A 312 -17.38 1.30 -2.44
C VAL A 312 -18.04 2.06 -1.28
N ALA A 313 -17.95 1.55 -0.06
CA ALA A 313 -18.55 2.21 1.09
C ALA A 313 -17.76 3.43 1.59
N LEU A 314 -16.44 3.46 1.40
CA LEU A 314 -15.65 4.64 1.69
C LEU A 314 -15.95 5.74 0.67
N ASP A 315 -16.01 5.37 -0.62
CA ASP A 315 -16.33 6.29 -1.71
C ASP A 315 -17.74 6.89 -1.54
N ALA A 316 -18.74 6.04 -1.31
CA ALA A 316 -20.11 6.45 -0.99
C ALA A 316 -20.20 7.28 0.30
N TRP A 317 -19.32 7.04 1.29
CA TRP A 317 -19.25 7.89 2.46
C TRP A 317 -18.59 9.24 2.14
N ILE A 318 -17.59 9.33 1.27
CA ILE A 318 -16.98 10.60 0.89
C ILE A 318 -18.00 11.46 0.13
N ASP A 319 -18.69 10.91 -0.87
CA ASP A 319 -19.79 11.57 -1.62
C ASP A 319 -19.42 12.98 -2.11
N ASP A 320 -18.26 13.12 -2.77
CA ASP A 320 -17.68 14.37 -3.28
C ASP A 320 -17.48 15.49 -2.23
N ARG A 321 -17.56 15.16 -0.94
CA ARG A 321 -17.41 16.15 0.13
C ARG A 321 -15.95 16.50 0.35
N SER A 322 -15.69 17.77 0.65
CA SER A 322 -14.37 18.21 1.08
C SER A 322 -14.04 17.71 2.49
N TYR A 323 -12.74 17.62 2.83
CA TYR A 323 -12.32 17.26 4.20
C TYR A 323 -12.99 18.12 5.28
N PRO A 324 -13.13 19.46 5.18
CA PRO A 324 -13.88 20.23 6.18
C PRO A 324 -15.33 19.73 6.41
N ALA A 325 -16.01 19.25 5.37
CA ALA A 325 -17.33 18.64 5.52
C ALA A 325 -17.27 17.26 6.18
N LEU A 326 -16.27 16.43 5.86
CA LEU A 326 -16.03 15.14 6.51
C LEU A 326 -15.69 15.28 8.00
N PHE A 327 -14.88 16.29 8.36
CA PHE A 327 -14.60 16.64 9.76
C PHE A 327 -15.85 17.13 10.50
N THR A 328 -16.77 17.81 9.82
CA THR A 328 -18.05 18.21 10.42
C THR A 328 -18.87 17.01 10.86
N GLU A 329 -18.88 15.93 10.07
CA GLU A 329 -19.55 14.69 10.46
C GLU A 329 -18.83 13.97 11.60
N ALA A 330 -17.49 13.88 11.55
CA ALA A 330 -16.70 13.14 12.54
C ALA A 330 -16.58 13.84 13.91
N PHE A 331 -16.53 15.17 13.94
CA PHE A 331 -16.23 15.97 15.13
C PHE A 331 -17.27 17.04 15.47
N GLY A 332 -18.27 17.26 14.60
CA GLY A 332 -19.37 18.20 14.82
C GLY A 332 -19.12 19.62 14.29
N ASP A 333 -17.95 19.89 13.71
CA ASP A 333 -17.62 21.16 13.04
C ASP A 333 -16.50 20.96 11.99
N SER A 334 -16.29 21.97 11.14
CA SER A 334 -15.41 21.86 9.97
C SER A 334 -13.92 22.09 10.25
N GLU A 335 -13.53 22.26 11.51
CA GLU A 335 -12.14 22.57 11.87
C GLU A 335 -11.25 21.32 11.76
N ILE A 336 -10.21 21.43 10.94
CA ILE A 336 -9.15 20.42 10.82
C ILE A 336 -8.02 20.81 11.78
N THR A 337 -7.66 19.89 12.68
CA THR A 337 -6.51 20.06 13.58
C THR A 337 -5.64 18.81 13.54
N ALA A 338 -4.36 18.97 13.90
CA ALA A 338 -3.40 17.86 14.00
C ALA A 338 -3.93 16.72 14.89
N SER A 339 -4.48 17.06 16.07
CA SER A 339 -5.08 16.06 16.95
C SER A 339 -6.30 15.37 16.38
N ARG A 340 -7.16 16.05 15.60
CA ARG A 340 -8.34 15.42 14.98
C ARG A 340 -7.96 14.51 13.80
N VAL A 341 -6.94 14.88 13.03
CA VAL A 341 -6.33 14.00 12.01
C VAL A 341 -5.79 12.73 12.70
N ALA A 342 -4.95 12.88 13.71
CA ALA A 342 -4.38 11.76 14.47
C ALA A 342 -5.44 10.86 15.12
N MET A 343 -6.47 11.46 15.74
CA MET A 343 -7.60 10.71 16.32
C MET A 343 -8.39 9.92 15.27
N SER A 344 -8.52 10.43 14.05
CA SER A 344 -9.23 9.74 12.97
C SER A 344 -8.42 8.55 12.47
N ILE A 345 -7.13 8.76 12.14
CA ILE A 345 -6.21 7.69 11.72
C ILE A 345 -6.18 6.57 12.77
N ALA A 346 -5.98 6.93 14.04
CA ALA A 346 -5.97 6.00 15.15
C ALA A 346 -7.31 5.28 15.37
N SER A 347 -8.44 5.87 14.95
CA SER A 347 -9.75 5.20 14.97
C SER A 347 -9.81 4.10 13.93
N TYR A 348 -9.32 4.37 12.72
CA TYR A 348 -9.22 3.37 11.65
C TYR A 348 -8.25 2.25 12.03
N GLU A 349 -7.05 2.56 12.53
CA GLU A 349 -6.06 1.54 12.92
C GLU A 349 -6.56 0.60 14.03
N ARG A 350 -7.44 1.07 14.94
CA ARG A 350 -8.10 0.21 15.94
C ARG A 350 -9.11 -0.78 15.35
N THR A 351 -9.47 -0.64 14.08
CA THR A 351 -10.26 -1.63 13.34
C THR A 351 -9.40 -2.69 12.66
N LEU A 352 -8.10 -2.44 12.49
CA LEU A 352 -7.15 -3.32 11.82
C LEU A 352 -6.62 -4.40 12.77
N PHE A 353 -7.51 -5.23 13.32
CA PHE A 353 -7.14 -6.35 14.19
C PHE A 353 -7.50 -7.69 13.53
N SER A 354 -6.57 -8.64 13.59
CA SER A 354 -6.65 -9.90 12.85
C SER A 354 -7.07 -11.05 13.77
N ASP A 355 -8.37 -11.13 14.08
CA ASP A 355 -9.00 -12.04 15.04
C ASP A 355 -9.53 -13.36 14.45
N ARG A 356 -9.29 -13.65 13.17
CA ARG A 356 -9.82 -14.85 12.48
C ARG A 356 -8.73 -15.79 11.96
N THR A 357 -7.58 -15.83 12.62
CA THR A 357 -6.48 -16.74 12.25
C THR A 357 -6.85 -18.20 12.52
N LYS A 358 -6.10 -19.15 11.96
CA LYS A 358 -6.27 -20.57 12.31
C LYS A 358 -6.02 -20.84 13.79
N TYR A 359 -5.14 -20.08 14.45
CA TYR A 359 -4.95 -20.15 15.91
C TYR A 359 -6.22 -19.78 16.66
N ASP A 360 -6.90 -18.70 16.26
CA ASP A 360 -8.17 -18.28 16.87
C ASP A 360 -9.23 -19.37 16.71
N ARG A 361 -9.42 -19.87 15.48
CA ARG A 361 -10.37 -20.96 15.19
C ARG A 361 -10.06 -22.24 15.97
N MET A 362 -8.79 -22.49 16.28
CA MET A 362 -8.38 -23.60 17.14
C MET A 362 -8.70 -23.37 18.61
N LEU A 363 -8.49 -22.17 19.15
CA LEU A 363 -8.90 -21.82 20.52
C LEU A 363 -10.42 -21.98 20.73
N MET A 364 -11.20 -21.79 19.67
CA MET A 364 -12.66 -21.94 19.67
C MET A 364 -13.14 -23.36 19.37
N GLU A 365 -12.22 -24.33 19.22
CA GLU A 365 -12.52 -25.72 18.87
C GLU A 365 -13.24 -25.90 17.50
N ILE A 366 -13.14 -24.92 16.60
CA ILE A 366 -13.70 -24.98 15.24
C ILE A 366 -12.81 -25.80 14.32
N GLU A 367 -11.50 -25.55 14.40
CA GLU A 367 -10.50 -26.14 13.52
C GLU A 367 -9.36 -26.73 14.35
N ASN A 368 -8.95 -27.97 14.06
CA ASN A 368 -7.84 -28.58 14.77
C ASN A 368 -6.51 -28.27 14.11
N PHE A 369 -5.50 -28.03 14.93
CA PHE A 369 -4.13 -28.03 14.48
C PHE A 369 -3.69 -29.39 13.93
N THR A 370 -2.87 -29.36 12.89
CA THR A 370 -2.14 -30.52 12.40
C THR A 370 -1.16 -31.02 13.46
N ALA A 371 -0.61 -32.23 13.25
CA ALA A 371 0.40 -32.75 14.16
C ALA A 371 1.68 -31.89 14.20
N SER A 372 2.03 -31.22 13.10
CA SER A 372 3.20 -30.34 13.02
C SER A 372 2.95 -29.02 13.74
N GLU A 373 1.83 -28.35 13.47
CA GLU A 373 1.41 -27.12 14.16
C GLU A 373 1.35 -27.32 15.69
N ASN A 374 0.80 -28.45 16.15
CA ASN A 374 0.78 -28.79 17.57
C ASN A 374 2.19 -28.98 18.17
N ARG A 375 3.12 -29.62 17.44
CA ARG A 375 4.51 -29.74 17.90
C ARG A 375 5.17 -28.37 17.95
N GLY A 376 4.94 -27.52 16.94
CA GLY A 376 5.41 -26.14 16.89
C GLY A 376 4.96 -25.32 18.08
N ARG A 377 3.65 -25.31 18.38
CA ARG A 377 3.09 -24.66 19.57
C ARG A 377 3.73 -25.16 20.87
N ASN A 378 3.93 -26.46 21.01
CA ASN A 378 4.57 -27.04 22.20
C ASN A 378 6.05 -26.66 22.33
N ILE A 379 6.75 -26.43 21.20
CA ILE A 379 8.11 -25.91 21.20
C ILE A 379 8.10 -24.44 21.62
N PHE A 380 7.20 -23.64 21.02
CA PHE A 380 7.02 -22.22 21.29
C PHE A 380 6.80 -21.94 22.79
N ASN A 381 5.81 -22.62 23.40
CA ASN A 381 5.44 -22.53 24.83
C ASN A 381 6.36 -23.32 25.78
N GLY A 382 7.41 -23.95 25.26
CA GLY A 382 8.19 -24.94 25.99
C GLY A 382 9.67 -24.64 25.89
N ARG A 383 10.40 -25.57 25.27
CA ARG A 383 11.86 -25.45 25.18
C ARG A 383 12.35 -24.33 24.26
N GLY A 384 11.52 -23.80 23.36
CA GLY A 384 11.80 -22.60 22.57
C GLY A 384 11.76 -21.33 23.42
N ARG A 385 10.90 -21.31 24.45
CA ARG A 385 10.69 -20.17 25.38
C ARG A 385 10.32 -18.87 24.65
N CYS A 386 9.62 -18.97 23.54
CA CYS A 386 9.19 -17.82 22.74
C CYS A 386 8.08 -17.04 23.46
N ASP A 387 7.23 -17.78 24.17
CA ASP A 387 6.16 -17.32 25.06
C ASP A 387 6.64 -16.47 26.24
N THR A 388 7.95 -16.41 26.52
CA THR A 388 8.47 -15.52 27.57
C THR A 388 8.19 -14.05 27.24
N CYS A 389 8.27 -13.67 25.96
CA CYS A 389 8.02 -12.30 25.48
C CYS A 389 6.83 -12.25 24.51
N HIS A 390 6.66 -13.27 23.66
CA HIS A 390 5.55 -13.34 22.71
C HIS A 390 4.38 -14.14 23.30
N ASN A 391 3.66 -13.53 24.23
CA ASN A 391 2.51 -14.13 24.92
C ASN A 391 1.22 -13.35 24.73
N GLY A 392 0.13 -13.89 25.26
CA GLY A 392 -1.18 -13.27 25.20
C GLY A 392 -1.80 -13.31 23.80
N PRO A 393 -3.04 -12.81 23.67
CA PRO A 393 -3.77 -12.93 22.41
C PRO A 393 -3.09 -12.27 21.21
N ALA A 394 -2.29 -11.21 21.42
CA ALA A 394 -1.56 -10.50 20.37
C ALA A 394 -0.13 -11.03 20.13
N PHE A 395 0.33 -12.03 20.90
CA PHE A 395 1.69 -12.58 20.87
C PHE A 395 2.77 -11.51 21.12
N THR A 396 2.53 -10.66 22.11
CA THR A 396 3.45 -9.63 22.61
C THR A 396 3.11 -9.31 24.05
N ASP A 397 4.12 -9.13 24.88
CA ASP A 397 4.00 -8.64 26.25
C ASP A 397 3.93 -7.11 26.34
N GLY A 398 4.18 -6.40 25.23
CA GLY A 398 4.23 -4.94 25.21
C GLY A 398 5.44 -4.36 25.94
N GLU A 399 6.48 -5.16 26.20
CA GLU A 399 7.71 -4.77 26.89
C GLU A 399 8.89 -4.61 25.93
N PHE A 400 10.02 -4.12 26.44
CA PHE A 400 11.24 -3.87 25.68
C PHE A 400 12.32 -4.88 26.05
N HIS A 401 12.99 -5.45 25.05
CA HIS A 401 13.97 -6.51 25.25
C HIS A 401 15.23 -6.35 24.40
N HIS A 402 16.37 -6.78 24.96
CA HIS A 402 17.63 -6.89 24.23
C HIS A 402 17.90 -8.34 23.80
N ILE A 403 17.75 -8.59 22.50
CA ILE A 403 17.90 -9.92 21.90
C ILE A 403 19.18 -10.10 21.06
N GLY A 404 20.04 -9.07 21.01
CA GLY A 404 21.34 -9.17 20.33
C GLY A 404 21.26 -9.13 18.80
N VAL A 405 20.38 -8.31 18.22
CA VAL A 405 20.33 -8.06 16.75
C VAL A 405 21.52 -7.21 16.28
N ARG A 406 21.91 -6.21 17.08
CA ARG A 406 23.05 -5.30 16.82
C ARG A 406 23.90 -5.09 18.08
N PRO A 407 25.18 -4.70 17.97
CA PRO A 407 25.98 -4.27 19.11
C PRO A 407 25.38 -3.07 19.85
N ILE A 408 25.65 -2.95 21.14
CA ILE A 408 25.27 -1.80 21.98
C ILE A 408 26.42 -0.78 22.11
N ALA A 409 27.00 -0.39 20.98
CA ALA A 409 28.12 0.56 20.92
C ALA A 409 27.66 1.99 20.61
N ASP A 410 28.52 2.98 20.84
CA ASP A 410 28.25 4.34 20.34
C ASP A 410 28.38 4.33 18.81
N GLY A 411 27.41 4.94 18.11
CA GLY A 411 27.29 4.83 16.65
C GLY A 411 26.49 3.63 16.18
N GLU A 412 25.59 3.09 17.02
CA GLU A 412 24.61 2.06 16.65
C GLU A 412 23.20 2.56 17.00
N ASP A 413 22.16 1.86 16.52
CA ASP A 413 20.79 2.09 16.97
C ASP A 413 20.62 1.60 18.42
N LEU A 414 20.42 2.54 19.34
CA LEU A 414 20.33 2.26 20.78
C LEU A 414 18.90 1.98 21.25
N GLY A 415 17.91 2.03 20.35
CA GLY A 415 16.53 1.67 20.65
C GLY A 415 15.92 2.55 21.75
N ARG A 416 15.35 1.91 22.76
CA ARG A 416 14.66 2.55 23.89
C ARG A 416 15.50 3.60 24.62
N PHE A 417 16.82 3.43 24.66
CA PHE A 417 17.74 4.42 25.25
C PHE A 417 17.56 5.83 24.69
N ASP A 418 17.26 5.97 23.38
CA ASP A 418 17.10 7.28 22.75
C ASP A 418 15.87 8.04 23.26
N VAL A 419 14.92 7.32 23.87
CA VAL A 419 13.72 7.87 24.50
C VAL A 419 13.95 8.13 25.99
N THR A 420 14.56 7.19 26.71
CA THR A 420 14.63 7.22 28.18
C THR A 420 15.89 7.86 28.73
N GLY A 421 16.99 7.84 27.97
CA GLY A 421 18.34 8.19 28.41
C GLY A 421 18.93 7.23 29.45
N ASN A 422 18.27 6.10 29.74
CA ASN A 422 18.72 5.14 30.74
C ASN A 422 19.65 4.11 30.10
N ASN A 423 20.90 4.04 30.56
CA ASN A 423 21.89 3.07 30.06
C ASN A 423 21.46 1.60 30.15
N GLY A 424 20.51 1.27 31.03
CA GLY A 424 19.94 -0.08 31.10
C GLY A 424 19.15 -0.47 29.85
N ASP A 425 18.62 0.50 29.11
CA ASP A 425 17.68 0.30 28.00
C ASP A 425 18.38 0.30 26.63
N ARG A 426 19.72 0.22 26.60
CA ARG A 426 20.51 0.28 25.36
C ARG A 426 20.33 -1.00 24.56
N GLY A 427 19.85 -0.86 23.33
CA GLY A 427 19.58 -1.97 22.42
C GLY A 427 18.30 -2.72 22.76
N ASP A 428 17.47 -2.17 23.66
CA ASP A 428 16.14 -2.68 23.95
C ASP A 428 15.15 -2.16 22.90
N PHE A 429 14.33 -3.06 22.38
CA PHE A 429 13.27 -2.74 21.42
C PHE A 429 11.96 -3.40 21.83
N LEU A 430 10.84 -2.76 21.49
CA LEU A 430 9.51 -3.28 21.82
C LEU A 430 9.28 -4.64 21.15
N THR A 431 8.76 -5.61 21.90
CA THR A 431 8.32 -6.92 21.37
C THR A 431 7.22 -6.73 20.32
N PRO A 432 7.44 -7.06 19.03
CA PRO A 432 6.38 -6.99 18.03
C PRO A 432 5.39 -8.15 18.21
N GLY A 433 4.10 -7.91 17.93
CA GLY A 433 3.09 -8.97 17.87
C GLY A 433 3.34 -9.93 16.70
N LEU A 434 3.11 -11.22 16.90
CA LEU A 434 3.40 -12.26 15.90
C LEU A 434 2.23 -12.61 14.97
N ARG A 435 1.04 -12.03 15.17
CA ARG A 435 -0.07 -12.18 14.22
C ARG A 435 0.34 -11.69 12.83
N ASN A 436 0.02 -12.44 11.79
CA ASN A 436 0.42 -12.22 10.39
C ASN A 436 1.93 -12.22 10.14
N VAL A 437 2.76 -12.77 11.05
CA VAL A 437 4.23 -12.78 10.88
C VAL A 437 4.69 -13.50 9.61
N SER A 438 3.92 -14.46 9.10
CA SER A 438 4.23 -15.18 7.87
C SER A 438 4.04 -14.37 6.58
N LEU A 439 3.35 -13.23 6.65
CA LEU A 439 3.21 -12.29 5.52
C LEU A 439 4.32 -11.24 5.49
N ARG A 440 5.15 -11.20 6.54
CA ARG A 440 6.16 -10.16 6.74
C ARG A 440 7.53 -10.63 6.26
N GLY A 441 8.38 -9.66 5.95
CA GLY A 441 9.77 -9.86 5.58
C GLY A 441 10.32 -8.61 4.90
N PRO A 442 11.55 -8.17 5.20
CA PRO A 442 12.44 -8.75 6.20
C PRO A 442 12.01 -8.48 7.66
N PHE A 443 12.81 -8.95 8.62
CA PHE A 443 12.52 -8.97 10.05
C PHE A 443 13.54 -8.19 10.88
N MET A 444 13.20 -7.99 12.16
CA MET A 444 13.92 -7.17 13.16
C MET A 444 13.76 -5.66 12.91
N HIS A 445 14.27 -4.83 13.82
CA HIS A 445 14.14 -3.37 13.75
C HIS A 445 14.90 -2.75 12.58
N ASN A 446 15.89 -3.45 12.05
CA ASN A 446 16.75 -3.03 10.95
C ASN A 446 16.50 -3.81 9.64
N GLY A 447 15.52 -4.74 9.62
CA GLY A 447 15.21 -5.51 8.42
C GLY A 447 16.35 -6.43 7.96
N SER A 448 17.28 -6.85 8.83
CA SER A 448 18.49 -7.57 8.39
C SER A 448 18.30 -9.08 8.22
N ILE A 449 17.10 -9.62 8.44
CA ILE A 449 16.82 -11.06 8.32
C ILE A 449 15.70 -11.28 7.31
N GLY A 450 15.94 -12.06 6.25
CA GLY A 450 15.02 -12.17 5.11
C GLY A 450 13.84 -13.09 5.35
N THR A 451 14.02 -14.20 6.08
CA THR A 451 13.01 -15.26 6.19
C THR A 451 12.70 -15.65 7.63
N LEU A 452 11.48 -16.16 7.86
CA LEU A 452 11.08 -16.64 9.18
C LEU A 452 11.94 -17.83 9.66
N THR A 453 12.44 -18.66 8.75
CA THR A 453 13.40 -19.72 9.08
C THR A 453 14.69 -19.14 9.66
N GLU A 454 15.26 -18.12 9.03
CA GLU A 454 16.47 -17.45 9.54
C GLU A 454 16.21 -16.75 10.89
N VAL A 455 15.01 -16.21 11.10
CA VAL A 455 14.57 -15.69 12.41
C VAL A 455 14.60 -16.81 13.46
N MET A 456 14.04 -17.98 13.16
CA MET A 456 14.08 -19.12 14.09
C MET A 456 15.52 -19.58 14.36
N GLU A 457 16.39 -19.56 13.35
CA GLU A 457 17.81 -19.86 13.52
C GLU A 457 18.54 -18.82 14.37
N PHE A 458 18.18 -17.54 14.27
CA PHE A 458 18.67 -16.44 15.10
C PHE A 458 18.35 -16.67 16.58
N TYR A 459 17.08 -16.97 16.87
CA TYR A 459 16.67 -17.33 18.23
C TYR A 459 17.33 -18.62 18.71
N ASN A 460 17.54 -19.59 17.82
CA ASN A 460 18.15 -20.88 18.16
C ASN A 460 19.62 -20.76 18.57
N ARG A 461 20.38 -19.85 17.93
CA ARG A 461 21.78 -19.54 18.28
C ARG A 461 21.94 -18.51 19.40
N GLY A 462 20.85 -17.86 19.80
CA GLY A 462 20.80 -16.98 20.97
C GLY A 462 21.06 -15.51 20.69
N GLY A 463 20.86 -15.07 19.44
CA GLY A 463 21.23 -13.74 18.96
C GLY A 463 22.61 -13.71 18.29
N ASP A 464 22.89 -12.64 17.55
CA ASP A 464 24.14 -12.46 16.79
C ASP A 464 25.19 -11.67 17.59
N PHE A 465 24.74 -10.78 18.48
CA PHE A 465 25.59 -9.91 19.30
C PHE A 465 25.35 -10.13 20.79
N LEU A 466 26.10 -11.08 21.37
CA LEU A 466 25.95 -11.43 22.77
C LEU A 466 26.58 -10.37 23.69
N SER A 467 25.77 -9.84 24.61
CA SER A 467 26.18 -8.91 25.65
C SER A 467 25.73 -9.40 27.04
N ALA A 468 26.15 -8.71 28.11
CA ALA A 468 25.66 -9.01 29.46
C ALA A 468 24.17 -8.67 29.64
N ALA A 469 23.62 -7.82 28.78
CA ALA A 469 22.20 -7.46 28.75
C ALA A 469 21.36 -8.45 27.91
N ASN A 470 21.99 -9.35 27.15
CA ASN A 470 21.29 -10.23 26.21
C ASN A 470 20.40 -11.25 26.94
N GLU A 471 19.12 -11.25 26.61
CA GLU A 471 18.13 -12.13 27.24
C GLU A 471 18.02 -13.49 26.57
N LEU A 472 18.46 -13.59 25.31
CA LEU A 472 18.45 -14.85 24.57
C LEU A 472 19.61 -15.76 24.99
N VAL A 473 19.33 -17.07 24.99
CA VAL A 473 20.32 -18.13 25.15
C VAL A 473 20.06 -19.23 24.12
N PRO A 474 21.10 -19.92 23.62
CA PRO A 474 20.93 -20.97 22.60
C PRO A 474 19.92 -22.04 23.01
N ARG A 475 19.08 -22.47 22.05
CA ARG A 475 17.95 -23.40 22.30
C ARG A 475 18.21 -24.83 21.86
N ASN A 476 19.21 -25.07 21.01
CA ASN A 476 19.54 -26.39 20.43
C ASN A 476 18.33 -27.08 19.75
N LEU A 477 17.50 -26.30 19.05
CA LEU A 477 16.43 -26.78 18.20
C LEU A 477 17.03 -27.45 16.95
N SER A 478 16.45 -28.57 16.54
CA SER A 478 16.78 -29.26 15.29
C SER A 478 16.05 -28.63 14.10
N ALA A 479 16.45 -28.97 12.87
CA ALA A 479 15.77 -28.49 11.66
C ALA A 479 14.27 -28.86 11.63
N ASN A 480 13.90 -30.04 12.13
CA ASN A 480 12.49 -30.44 12.24
C ASN A 480 11.72 -29.58 13.25
N ASP A 481 12.39 -29.11 14.30
CA ASP A 481 11.77 -28.26 15.31
C ASP A 481 11.50 -26.86 14.77
N ILE A 482 12.44 -26.34 13.97
CA ILE A 482 12.28 -25.08 13.25
C ILE A 482 11.14 -25.19 12.23
N ALA A 483 11.07 -26.29 11.48
CA ALA A 483 9.97 -26.53 10.55
C ALA A 483 8.61 -26.61 11.28
N ASP A 484 8.53 -27.30 12.41
CA ASP A 484 7.32 -27.36 13.23
C ASP A 484 6.95 -25.97 13.80
N LEU A 485 7.93 -25.16 14.24
CA LEU A 485 7.70 -23.78 14.67
C LEU A 485 7.14 -22.91 13.54
N ASN A 486 7.73 -22.97 12.34
CA ASN A 486 7.23 -22.25 11.18
C ASN A 486 5.80 -22.67 10.82
N ALA A 487 5.48 -23.97 10.92
CA ALA A 487 4.11 -24.45 10.74
C ALA A 487 3.15 -23.83 11.76
N PHE A 488 3.56 -23.67 13.03
CA PHE A 488 2.75 -22.98 14.03
C PHE A 488 2.63 -21.48 13.74
N MET A 489 3.70 -20.78 13.36
CA MET A 489 3.64 -19.34 13.01
C MET A 489 2.69 -19.08 11.83
N ALA A 490 2.64 -19.96 10.84
CA ALA A 490 1.70 -19.85 9.73
C ALA A 490 0.22 -19.85 10.19
N THR A 491 -0.08 -20.50 11.33
CA THR A 491 -1.45 -20.49 11.90
C THR A 491 -1.88 -19.12 12.44
N LEU A 492 -0.94 -18.17 12.59
CA LEU A 492 -1.19 -16.82 13.08
C LEU A 492 -1.56 -15.84 11.96
N THR A 493 -1.73 -16.32 10.72
CA THR A 493 -2.12 -15.51 9.56
C THR A 493 -3.64 -15.49 9.43
N ASP A 494 -4.18 -14.30 9.19
CA ASP A 494 -5.61 -14.08 8.95
C ASP A 494 -5.86 -13.95 7.44
N ASP A 495 -6.73 -14.80 6.90
CA ASP A 495 -6.99 -14.85 5.46
C ASP A 495 -7.57 -13.52 4.94
N ARG A 496 -8.23 -12.72 5.79
CA ARG A 496 -8.72 -11.38 5.38
C ARG A 496 -7.58 -10.42 5.09
N VAL A 497 -6.46 -10.55 5.79
CA VAL A 497 -5.27 -9.70 5.58
C VAL A 497 -4.60 -10.06 4.26
N THR A 498 -4.46 -11.36 3.97
CA THR A 498 -3.88 -11.85 2.71
C THR A 498 -4.72 -11.47 1.50
N ASN A 499 -6.04 -11.47 1.64
CA ASN A 499 -6.98 -11.22 0.53
C ASN A 499 -7.54 -9.79 0.52
N GLU A 500 -6.98 -8.88 1.33
CA GLU A 500 -7.44 -7.48 1.47
C GLU A 500 -8.97 -7.35 1.65
N LEU A 501 -9.56 -8.25 2.45
CA LEU A 501 -10.97 -8.20 2.79
C LEU A 501 -11.22 -7.23 3.95
N PRO A 502 -12.42 -6.63 4.05
CA PRO A 502 -12.74 -5.72 5.14
C PRO A 502 -12.34 -6.26 6.54
N PRO A 503 -11.73 -5.43 7.39
CA PRO A 503 -11.48 -3.99 7.24
C PRO A 503 -10.09 -3.68 6.63
N PHE A 504 -9.44 -4.68 6.02
CA PHE A 504 -8.11 -4.56 5.40
C PHE A 504 -8.17 -4.21 3.92
N ASP A 505 -9.37 -4.00 3.40
CA ASP A 505 -9.63 -3.48 2.07
C ASP A 505 -9.16 -2.03 1.96
N ARG A 506 -8.69 -1.64 0.78
CA ARG A 506 -8.00 -0.37 0.55
C ARG A 506 -8.20 0.12 -0.88
N PRO A 507 -8.00 1.42 -1.14
CA PRO A 507 -7.81 1.89 -2.51
C PRO A 507 -6.47 1.44 -3.10
N THR A 508 -6.36 1.57 -4.41
CA THR A 508 -5.08 1.54 -5.15
C THR A 508 -4.47 2.94 -5.11
N LEU A 509 -3.20 3.05 -4.71
CA LEU A 509 -2.50 4.34 -4.63
C LEU A 509 -1.99 4.80 -6.00
N TYR A 510 -1.79 6.12 -6.21
CA TYR A 510 -1.23 6.63 -7.46
C TYR A 510 0.16 6.05 -7.72
N THR A 511 0.95 5.87 -6.66
CA THR A 511 2.29 5.26 -6.72
C THR A 511 2.28 3.77 -7.09
N GLU A 512 1.10 3.14 -7.15
CA GLU A 512 0.89 1.76 -7.61
C GLU A 512 0.31 1.69 -9.04
N SER A 513 0.02 2.85 -9.65
CA SER A 513 -0.67 2.97 -10.94
C SER A 513 0.29 3.20 -12.12
N ASP A 514 -0.21 2.97 -13.34
CA ASP A 514 0.49 3.29 -14.60
C ASP A 514 0.47 4.80 -14.93
N LEU A 515 -0.11 5.63 -14.07
CA LEU A 515 -0.14 7.10 -14.23
C LEU A 515 1.18 7.77 -13.82
N MET A 516 2.09 7.02 -13.19
CA MET A 516 3.42 7.52 -12.87
C MET A 516 4.18 7.91 -14.15
N PRO A 517 4.91 9.05 -14.14
CA PRO A 517 5.74 9.45 -15.27
C PRO A 517 6.78 8.38 -15.65
N ASN A 518 6.85 8.06 -16.95
CA ASN A 518 7.71 7.00 -17.47
C ASN A 518 8.87 7.56 -18.30
N LEU A 519 10.08 7.03 -18.12
CA LEU A 519 11.24 7.40 -18.93
C LEU A 519 11.37 6.52 -20.16
N PHE A 520 11.69 7.12 -21.30
CA PHE A 520 11.90 6.39 -22.55
C PHE A 520 12.90 7.10 -23.48
N GLY A 521 13.38 6.34 -24.48
CA GLY A 521 14.37 6.84 -25.43
C GLY A 521 15.77 6.97 -24.82
N ALA A 522 16.69 7.56 -25.59
CA ALA A 522 18.07 7.75 -25.17
C ALA A 522 18.36 9.23 -24.92
N GLY A 523 19.16 9.51 -23.90
CA GLY A 523 19.77 10.83 -23.71
C GLY A 523 20.96 11.06 -24.65
N ALA A 524 21.55 12.26 -24.53
CA ALA A 524 22.78 12.64 -25.21
C ALA A 524 23.80 13.14 -24.18
N SER A 525 24.95 12.47 -24.12
CA SER A 525 25.99 12.83 -23.15
C SER A 525 26.67 14.16 -23.48
N GLY A 526 27.10 14.87 -22.43
CA GLY A 526 27.98 16.03 -22.52
C GLY A 526 29.40 15.66 -22.91
N SER A 527 30.26 16.68 -22.99
CA SER A 527 31.69 16.55 -23.26
C SER A 527 32.48 15.87 -22.15
N ASP A 528 31.95 15.86 -20.94
CA ASP A 528 32.44 15.16 -19.75
C ASP A 528 31.99 13.68 -19.71
N GLY A 529 31.10 13.28 -20.61
CA GLY A 529 30.53 11.93 -20.67
C GLY A 529 29.30 11.74 -19.77
N LEU A 530 28.88 12.78 -19.03
CA LEU A 530 27.68 12.72 -18.21
C LEU A 530 26.43 12.79 -19.09
N THR A 531 25.43 11.96 -18.78
CA THR A 531 24.13 11.99 -19.46
C THR A 531 23.09 12.36 -18.41
N PRO A 532 22.47 13.55 -18.48
CA PRO A 532 21.52 13.98 -17.46
C PRO A 532 20.41 12.95 -17.25
N GLN A 533 20.03 12.68 -16.00
CA GLN A 533 18.90 11.80 -15.66
C GLN A 533 17.77 12.59 -15.02
N ILE A 534 16.53 12.12 -15.19
CA ILE A 534 15.33 12.78 -14.67
C ILE A 534 14.92 12.12 -13.36
N ALA A 535 14.63 12.93 -12.35
CA ALA A 535 13.95 12.51 -11.12
C ALA A 535 12.53 13.08 -11.14
N ALA A 536 11.51 12.23 -11.31
CA ALA A 536 10.13 12.66 -11.47
C ALA A 536 9.17 11.60 -10.93
N ILE A 537 8.56 11.87 -9.77
CA ILE A 537 7.65 10.94 -9.11
C ILE A 537 6.27 11.54 -8.83
N GLU A 538 6.15 12.87 -8.78
CA GLU A 538 4.91 13.55 -8.40
C GLU A 538 3.79 13.31 -9.43
N PRO A 539 2.52 13.35 -9.01
CA PRO A 539 1.40 13.09 -9.90
C PRO A 539 1.17 14.23 -10.91
N PRO A 540 1.04 13.91 -12.21
CA PRO A 540 0.54 14.84 -13.23
C PRO A 540 -0.99 15.12 -13.14
N LEU A 541 -1.52 15.23 -11.91
CA LEU A 541 -2.92 15.56 -11.65
C LEU A 541 -3.22 17.00 -12.10
N ILE A 542 -4.35 17.21 -12.77
CA ILE A 542 -4.83 18.57 -13.08
C ILE A 542 -4.97 19.41 -11.81
N GLY A 543 -4.67 20.70 -11.90
CA GLY A 543 -4.67 21.59 -10.75
C GLY A 543 -3.55 21.35 -9.73
N ASN A 544 -2.64 20.37 -9.93
CA ASN A 544 -1.47 20.20 -9.07
C ASN A 544 -0.63 21.50 -9.07
N PRO A 545 -0.54 22.24 -7.95
CA PRO A 545 0.11 23.54 -7.92
C PRO A 545 1.64 23.45 -8.00
N SER A 546 2.20 22.27 -7.73
CA SER A 546 3.62 21.98 -7.74
C SER A 546 3.82 20.55 -8.20
N PHE A 547 4.08 20.38 -9.50
CA PHE A 547 4.60 19.18 -10.13
C PHE A 547 6.11 19.37 -10.35
N THR A 548 6.90 18.76 -9.48
CA THR A 548 8.35 18.95 -9.40
C THR A 548 9.13 17.90 -10.19
N LEU A 549 10.09 18.40 -10.96
CA LEU A 549 10.97 17.63 -11.82
C LEU A 549 12.42 17.95 -11.46
N GLY A 550 13.17 16.93 -11.11
CA GLY A 550 14.60 16.99 -10.87
C GLY A 550 15.42 16.59 -12.10
N VAL A 551 16.67 17.03 -12.09
CA VAL A 551 17.73 16.57 -12.99
C VAL A 551 19.01 16.32 -12.20
N VAL A 552 19.67 15.21 -12.49
CA VAL A 552 21.01 14.84 -12.00
C VAL A 552 21.96 14.60 -13.17
N ASP A 553 23.23 14.29 -12.89
CA ASP A 553 24.27 14.00 -13.89
C ASP A 553 24.45 15.12 -14.92
N GLY A 554 24.25 16.37 -14.50
CA GLY A 554 24.58 17.53 -15.31
C GLY A 554 25.85 18.21 -14.84
N ARG A 555 26.45 19.04 -15.70
CA ARG A 555 27.67 19.79 -15.35
C ARG A 555 27.36 20.86 -14.28
N PRO A 556 28.07 20.88 -13.13
CA PRO A 556 27.87 21.91 -12.10
C PRO A 556 28.00 23.34 -12.64
N GLY A 557 27.09 24.22 -12.22
CA GLY A 557 27.01 25.61 -12.65
C GLY A 557 26.47 25.82 -14.07
N ALA A 558 26.16 24.74 -14.81
CA ALA A 558 25.47 24.84 -16.08
C ALA A 558 24.01 25.25 -15.88
N VAL A 559 23.45 25.90 -16.89
CA VAL A 559 22.00 26.13 -16.97
C VAL A 559 21.37 24.86 -17.50
N ALA A 560 20.42 24.32 -16.75
CA ALA A 560 19.56 23.24 -17.18
C ALA A 560 18.17 23.79 -17.53
N THR A 561 17.61 23.32 -18.62
CA THR A 561 16.29 23.72 -19.13
C THR A 561 15.42 22.49 -19.26
N PHE A 562 14.28 22.48 -18.58
CA PHE A 562 13.23 21.49 -18.79
C PHE A 562 12.22 22.02 -19.80
N VAL A 563 11.85 21.15 -20.72
CA VAL A 563 10.82 21.42 -21.74
C VAL A 563 9.78 20.33 -21.66
N LEU A 564 8.50 20.70 -21.75
CA LEU A 564 7.35 19.80 -21.83
C LEU A 564 6.44 20.26 -22.97
N ASP A 565 6.00 19.32 -23.80
CA ASP A 565 5.13 19.60 -24.94
C ASP A 565 4.29 18.36 -25.33
N THR A 566 3.29 18.54 -26.18
CA THR A 566 2.46 17.46 -26.77
C THR A 566 3.22 16.58 -27.76
N THR A 567 4.44 16.97 -28.13
CA THR A 567 5.34 16.19 -28.99
C THR A 567 6.69 15.99 -28.31
N GLU A 568 7.37 14.88 -28.60
CA GLU A 568 8.67 14.58 -27.99
C GLU A 568 9.68 15.71 -28.29
N PRO A 569 10.23 16.38 -27.25
CA PRO A 569 11.24 17.42 -27.47
C PRO A 569 12.50 16.85 -28.17
N PRO A 570 13.07 17.51 -29.18
CA PRO A 570 14.12 16.94 -30.02
C PRO A 570 15.46 16.76 -29.28
N LEU A 571 16.31 15.86 -29.77
CA LEU A 571 17.71 15.79 -29.34
C LEU A 571 18.52 16.93 -29.99
N GLY A 572 19.39 17.58 -29.21
CA GLY A 572 20.45 18.44 -29.76
C GLY A 572 20.10 19.92 -30.00
N ALA A 573 18.88 20.37 -29.71
CA ALA A 573 18.54 21.79 -29.61
C ALA A 573 17.50 22.01 -28.50
N ILE A 574 17.63 23.10 -27.76
CA ILE A 574 16.64 23.53 -26.75
C ILE A 574 15.52 24.28 -27.49
N PRO A 575 14.28 23.80 -27.48
CA PRO A 575 13.12 24.55 -28.00
C PRO A 575 12.99 25.92 -27.33
N GLY A 576 12.53 26.93 -28.07
CA GLY A 576 12.29 28.26 -27.50
C GLY A 576 11.04 28.30 -26.62
N GLU A 577 10.98 29.23 -25.64
CA GLU A 577 9.83 29.41 -24.74
C GLU A 577 8.46 29.57 -25.44
N SER A 578 8.43 30.08 -26.67
CA SER A 578 7.19 30.26 -27.44
C SER A 578 6.81 29.07 -28.32
N GLU A 579 7.61 28.00 -28.30
CA GLU A 579 7.47 26.83 -29.18
C GLU A 579 6.87 25.61 -28.47
N VAL A 580 6.71 25.67 -27.14
CA VAL A 580 6.37 24.53 -26.28
C VAL A 580 5.38 24.97 -25.18
N GLU A 581 4.68 24.01 -24.60
CA GLU A 581 3.70 24.27 -23.52
C GLU A 581 4.39 24.75 -22.23
N TYR A 582 5.49 24.09 -21.83
CA TYR A 582 6.27 24.51 -20.68
C TYR A 582 7.76 24.58 -20.98
N HIS A 583 8.39 25.62 -20.44
CA HIS A 583 9.81 25.87 -20.53
C HIS A 583 10.30 26.48 -19.21
N ALA A 584 11.09 25.74 -18.45
CA ALA A 584 11.60 26.18 -17.15
C ALA A 584 13.12 25.99 -17.07
N THR A 585 13.80 26.86 -16.32
CA THR A 585 15.26 26.80 -16.20
C THR A 585 15.68 26.77 -14.74
N THR A 586 16.78 26.07 -14.48
CA THR A 586 17.47 26.06 -13.20
C THR A 586 18.98 26.09 -13.43
N THR A 587 19.76 26.45 -12.41
CA THR A 587 21.22 26.37 -12.45
C THR A 587 21.66 25.19 -11.61
N LEU A 588 22.43 24.29 -12.19
CA LEU A 588 22.85 23.07 -11.51
C LEU A 588 23.82 23.39 -10.38
N ILE A 589 23.54 22.84 -9.21
CA ILE A 589 24.36 22.94 -8.02
C ILE A 589 25.26 21.71 -7.98
N GLY A 590 26.56 21.92 -7.87
CA GLY A 590 27.51 20.81 -7.76
C GLY A 590 27.47 20.16 -6.39
N ASP A 591 27.57 18.83 -6.37
CA ASP A 591 27.64 18.02 -5.14
C ASP A 591 28.93 18.26 -4.33
N GLY A 592 29.98 18.76 -4.98
CA GLY A 592 31.30 18.99 -4.38
C GLY A 592 32.12 17.72 -4.12
N VAL A 593 31.63 16.54 -4.53
CA VAL A 593 32.23 15.23 -4.26
C VAL A 593 32.59 14.50 -5.55
N THR A 594 31.60 14.17 -6.37
CA THR A 594 31.77 13.46 -7.66
C THR A 594 32.05 14.42 -8.81
N GLY A 595 31.65 15.70 -8.66
CA GLY A 595 31.69 16.68 -9.74
C GLY A 595 30.43 16.70 -10.59
N GLU A 596 29.37 16.00 -10.17
CA GLU A 596 28.04 16.02 -10.75
C GLU A 596 27.20 17.18 -10.19
N GLY A 597 26.27 17.66 -11.00
CA GLY A 597 25.42 18.79 -10.72
C GLY A 597 23.95 18.39 -10.82
N SER A 598 23.16 18.90 -9.88
CA SER A 598 21.74 18.62 -9.79
C SER A 598 20.91 19.89 -9.64
N GLY A 599 19.61 19.78 -9.92
CA GLY A 599 18.67 20.87 -9.75
C GLY A 599 17.25 20.41 -10.04
N SER A 600 16.28 21.27 -9.76
CA SER A 600 14.87 20.99 -10.00
C SER A 600 14.11 22.24 -10.45
N VAL A 601 12.96 22.01 -11.06
CA VAL A 601 11.93 23.02 -11.33
C VAL A 601 10.58 22.48 -10.87
N SER A 602 9.70 23.37 -10.45
CA SER A 602 8.31 23.04 -10.15
C SER A 602 7.39 23.75 -11.15
N LEU A 603 6.44 23.01 -11.69
CA LEU A 603 5.45 23.46 -12.65
C LEU A 603 4.07 23.42 -12.00
N SER A 604 3.23 24.42 -12.24
CA SER A 604 1.81 24.32 -11.88
C SER A 604 1.04 23.73 -13.05
N ILE A 605 0.36 22.61 -12.82
CA ILE A 605 -0.54 22.00 -13.79
C ILE A 605 -1.88 22.76 -13.72
N PRO A 606 -2.41 23.28 -14.84
CA PRO A 606 -3.68 23.97 -14.86
C PRO A 606 -4.81 23.08 -14.34
N ASP A 607 -5.71 23.69 -13.58
CA ASP A 607 -6.99 23.11 -13.20
C ASP A 607 -7.97 23.29 -14.37
N ASP A 608 -7.79 22.48 -15.41
CA ASP A 608 -8.59 22.51 -16.63
C ASP A 608 -8.92 21.07 -17.06
N GLU A 609 -10.18 20.69 -16.88
CA GLU A 609 -10.69 19.36 -17.22
C GLU A 609 -10.49 18.99 -18.70
N ASN A 610 -10.35 19.96 -19.62
CA ASN A 610 -10.06 19.69 -21.04
C ASN A 610 -8.65 19.13 -21.29
N LEU A 611 -7.80 19.11 -20.26
CA LEU A 611 -6.46 18.53 -20.33
C LEU A 611 -6.43 17.06 -19.88
N ILE A 612 -7.51 16.52 -19.32
CA ILE A 612 -7.58 15.12 -18.89
C ILE A 612 -7.33 14.20 -20.09
N GLY A 613 -6.48 13.19 -19.91
CA GLY A 613 -6.06 12.25 -20.94
C GLY A 613 -4.97 12.79 -21.88
N GLN A 614 -4.60 14.06 -21.78
CA GLN A 614 -3.53 14.62 -22.61
C GLN A 614 -2.17 14.03 -22.23
N THR A 615 -1.52 13.39 -23.20
CA THR A 615 -0.13 12.93 -23.06
C THR A 615 0.85 14.06 -23.38
N LEU A 616 1.82 14.27 -22.50
CA LEU A 616 2.91 15.22 -22.65
C LEU A 616 4.26 14.51 -22.59
N TYR A 617 5.23 15.06 -23.31
CA TYR A 617 6.59 14.57 -23.43
C TYR A 617 7.57 15.63 -22.94
N GLY A 618 8.46 15.25 -22.04
CA GLY A 618 9.41 16.15 -21.40
C GLY A 618 10.86 15.75 -21.62
N ARG A 619 11.77 16.72 -21.55
CA ARG A 619 13.22 16.48 -21.60
C ARG A 619 14.00 17.58 -20.88
N TRP A 620 15.08 17.18 -20.21
CA TRP A 620 16.08 18.10 -19.68
C TRP A 620 17.21 18.34 -20.69
N TYR A 621 17.60 19.60 -20.82
CA TYR A 621 18.73 20.06 -21.61
C TYR A 621 19.73 20.79 -20.70
N VAL A 622 20.97 20.33 -20.67
CA VAL A 622 22.03 20.95 -19.88
C VAL A 622 23.03 21.63 -20.82
N VAL A 623 23.26 22.92 -20.65
CA VAL A 623 24.18 23.69 -21.49
C VAL A 623 25.61 23.18 -21.29
N ASP A 624 26.22 22.68 -22.37
CA ASP A 624 27.62 22.27 -22.38
C ASP A 624 28.30 22.68 -23.69
N ALA A 625 28.93 23.86 -23.68
CA ALA A 625 29.55 24.46 -24.87
C ALA A 625 30.66 23.62 -25.50
N ASP A 626 31.22 22.66 -24.75
CA ASP A 626 32.29 21.77 -25.21
C ASP A 626 31.72 20.47 -25.84
N ALA A 627 30.43 20.17 -25.66
CA ALA A 627 29.76 19.04 -26.28
C ALA A 627 29.56 19.26 -27.79
N SER A 628 29.44 18.18 -28.56
CA SER A 628 29.34 18.25 -30.03
C SER A 628 28.13 19.05 -30.54
N SER A 629 27.03 19.03 -29.80
CA SER A 629 25.79 19.80 -30.01
C SER A 629 25.73 21.10 -29.19
N GLY A 630 26.71 21.36 -28.31
CA GLY A 630 26.66 22.44 -27.34
C GLY A 630 25.73 22.19 -26.14
N ILE A 631 25.12 21.01 -26.05
CA ILE A 631 24.18 20.61 -24.99
C ILE A 631 24.27 19.11 -24.69
N ALA A 632 24.05 18.73 -23.44
CA ALA A 632 23.71 17.38 -23.01
C ALA A 632 22.19 17.27 -22.81
N CYS A 633 21.61 16.09 -22.98
CA CYS A 633 20.17 15.86 -22.87
C CYS A 633 19.86 14.60 -22.08
N SER A 634 18.79 14.62 -21.29
CA SER A 634 18.25 13.41 -20.67
C SER A 634 17.51 12.52 -21.68
N PRO A 635 17.22 11.25 -21.33
CA PRO A 635 16.08 10.53 -21.90
C PRO A 635 14.80 11.38 -21.83
N SER A 636 13.80 11.03 -22.64
CA SER A 636 12.49 11.68 -22.54
C SER A 636 11.70 11.11 -21.37
N ILE A 637 10.83 11.93 -20.80
CA ILE A 637 9.76 11.50 -19.92
C ILE A 637 8.43 11.58 -20.67
N VAL A 638 7.54 10.63 -20.46
CA VAL A 638 6.15 10.69 -20.88
C VAL A 638 5.26 10.70 -19.64
N LEU A 639 4.24 11.54 -19.66
CA LEU A 639 3.23 11.61 -18.62
C LEU A 639 1.86 11.85 -19.26
N THR A 640 0.81 11.38 -18.59
CA THR A 640 -0.58 11.62 -18.98
C THR A 640 -1.22 12.46 -17.89
N LEU A 641 -1.79 13.61 -18.26
CA LEU A 641 -2.56 14.42 -17.33
C LEU A 641 -3.86 13.70 -16.98
N PHE A 642 -4.21 13.64 -15.69
CA PHE A 642 -5.40 12.94 -15.22
C PHE A 642 -6.20 13.78 -14.23
N GLY A 643 -7.50 13.49 -14.11
CA GLY A 643 -8.42 14.08 -13.15
C GLY A 643 -8.58 13.24 -11.89
N ASP A 644 -9.47 13.67 -10.99
CA ASP A 644 -9.76 12.96 -9.75
C ASP A 644 -10.11 11.47 -10.00
N GLY A 645 -9.70 10.59 -9.09
CA GLY A 645 -9.92 9.15 -9.19
C GLY A 645 -9.11 8.49 -10.32
N GLY A 646 -8.01 9.11 -10.76
CA GLY A 646 -7.19 8.61 -11.86
C GLY A 646 -7.86 8.71 -13.23
N ASN A 647 -8.89 9.54 -13.39
CA ASN A 647 -9.63 9.67 -14.64
C ASN A 647 -8.74 10.16 -15.78
N ILE A 648 -8.68 9.40 -16.88
CA ILE A 648 -7.97 9.74 -18.12
C ILE A 648 -8.91 9.95 -19.31
N ASP A 649 -10.23 9.82 -19.11
CA ASP A 649 -11.23 10.00 -20.16
C ASP A 649 -11.71 11.45 -20.20
N GLU A 650 -11.79 12.03 -21.41
CA GLU A 650 -12.14 13.45 -21.58
C GLU A 650 -13.54 13.77 -21.05
N PRO A 651 -13.76 14.95 -20.44
CA PRO A 651 -15.08 15.37 -19.99
C PRO A 651 -15.94 15.75 -21.20
N GLY A 652 -16.90 14.90 -21.55
CA GLY A 652 -17.87 15.17 -22.62
C GLY A 652 -18.21 14.00 -23.53
N GLY A 653 -17.63 12.82 -23.31
CA GLY A 653 -18.24 11.56 -23.73
C GLY A 653 -19.47 11.32 -22.86
N ASP A 654 -20.64 11.75 -23.34
CA ASP A 654 -21.93 11.41 -22.74
C ASP A 654 -22.07 9.88 -22.75
N ASP A 655 -21.67 9.23 -21.68
CA ASP A 655 -21.99 7.83 -21.41
C ASP A 655 -23.44 7.79 -20.94
N THR A 656 -24.37 8.13 -21.85
CA THR A 656 -25.78 7.78 -21.71
C THR A 656 -25.97 6.30 -21.96
N ASP A 657 -25.31 5.45 -21.18
CA ASP A 657 -25.82 4.14 -20.85
C ASP A 657 -26.45 4.23 -19.45
N ASP A 658 -27.44 5.12 -19.35
CA ASP A 658 -28.48 5.08 -18.33
C ASP A 658 -29.28 3.79 -18.56
N ASP A 659 -28.76 2.69 -18.03
CA ASP A 659 -29.48 1.41 -17.92
C ASP A 659 -30.55 1.51 -16.82
N THR A 660 -31.44 2.51 -16.94
CA THR A 660 -32.73 2.56 -16.26
C THR A 660 -33.89 2.55 -17.25
N GLY A 661 -34.34 1.36 -17.61
CA GLY A 661 -35.76 1.14 -17.91
C GLY A 661 -36.02 0.35 -19.19
N GLY A 662 -36.73 -0.77 -19.02
CA GLY A 662 -37.05 -1.69 -20.10
C GLY A 662 -37.96 -1.10 -21.19
N GLY A 663 -37.80 -1.68 -22.39
CA GLY A 663 -38.69 -1.51 -23.52
C GLY A 663 -38.32 -2.52 -24.61
N ASP A 664 -39.18 -3.52 -24.80
CA ASP A 664 -39.27 -4.34 -26.02
C ASP A 664 -39.23 -3.43 -27.27
N ASP A 665 -38.44 -3.81 -28.28
CA ASP A 665 -38.85 -3.87 -29.70
C ASP A 665 -37.66 -4.26 -30.59
N GLY A 666 -37.80 -5.35 -31.36
CA GLY A 666 -36.77 -5.85 -32.28
C GLY A 666 -36.78 -5.24 -33.68
N GLY A 667 -35.70 -5.48 -34.44
CA GLY A 667 -35.72 -5.43 -35.92
C GLY A 667 -34.44 -4.90 -36.60
N ASP A 668 -33.68 -5.83 -37.20
CA ASP A 668 -32.87 -5.77 -38.43
C ASP A 668 -32.12 -4.46 -38.85
N GLY A 669 -30.78 -4.55 -38.81
CA GLY A 669 -29.89 -4.54 -39.98
C GLY A 669 -29.62 -3.24 -40.75
N ASP A 670 -28.37 -2.76 -40.69
CA ASP A 670 -27.53 -2.53 -41.87
C ASP A 670 -26.05 -2.42 -41.46
N ASP A 671 -25.21 -3.14 -42.22
CA ASP A 671 -23.77 -3.27 -42.10
C ASP A 671 -23.12 -2.18 -42.97
N THR A 672 -22.51 -1.18 -42.33
CA THR A 672 -21.42 -0.41 -42.96
C THR A 672 -20.34 -0.11 -41.93
N THR A 673 -19.39 -1.04 -41.81
CA THR A 673 -18.10 -0.82 -41.15
C THR A 673 -17.30 0.31 -41.82
N PRO A 674 -16.76 1.30 -41.08
CA PRO A 674 -15.67 2.13 -41.57
C PRO A 674 -14.34 1.39 -41.36
N THR A 675 -13.56 1.30 -42.42
CA THR A 675 -12.17 0.80 -42.45
C THR A 675 -11.27 1.62 -41.54
N VAL A 676 -10.72 1.00 -40.50
CA VAL A 676 -9.62 1.53 -39.68
C VAL A 676 -8.29 1.20 -40.35
N ASP A 677 -7.43 2.21 -40.42
CA ASP A 677 -6.08 2.18 -41.00
C ASP A 677 -5.15 1.28 -40.16
N THR A 678 -4.66 0.17 -40.74
CA THR A 678 -3.90 -0.88 -40.03
C THR A 678 -2.41 -0.59 -39.95
N SER A 679 -2.01 0.65 -39.69
CA SER A 679 -0.61 1.00 -39.41
C SER A 679 -0.49 1.76 -38.11
N ILE A 680 -0.58 1.03 -37.00
CA ILE A 680 0.01 1.24 -35.66
C ILE A 680 -0.74 0.27 -34.75
N LEU A 681 -0.15 -0.91 -34.51
CA LEU A 681 -0.51 -1.83 -33.43
C LEU A 681 0.76 -2.64 -33.17
N VAL A 682 1.68 -1.98 -32.47
CA VAL A 682 2.82 -2.64 -31.82
C VAL A 682 2.47 -2.68 -30.34
N ALA A 683 2.29 -3.90 -29.84
CA ALA A 683 2.37 -4.34 -28.46
C ALA A 683 1.50 -3.62 -27.41
N ASN A 684 0.36 -4.23 -27.09
CA ASN A 684 -0.21 -4.20 -25.74
C ASN A 684 -0.64 -5.63 -25.40
N ALA A 685 0.28 -6.38 -24.79
CA ALA A 685 -0.03 -7.55 -23.98
C ALA A 685 0.45 -7.20 -22.56
N ALA A 686 -0.37 -6.39 -21.89
CA ALA A 686 -0.27 -6.15 -20.46
C ALA A 686 -0.87 -7.38 -19.76
N ILE A 687 -0.02 -8.17 -19.12
CA ILE A 687 -0.43 -9.16 -18.12
C ILE A 687 0.44 -8.92 -16.89
N LEU A 688 -0.15 -8.23 -15.91
CA LEU A 688 0.12 -8.24 -14.46
C LEU A 688 1.56 -8.59 -14.01
N SER A 689 2.42 -7.58 -13.93
CA SER A 689 3.37 -7.34 -12.81
C SER A 689 4.37 -6.24 -13.21
N ASN A 690 4.18 -5.04 -12.69
CA ASN A 690 5.18 -3.96 -12.77
C ASN A 690 6.22 -4.13 -11.66
N ASP A 691 7.17 -5.04 -11.87
CA ASP A 691 8.47 -5.06 -11.19
C ASP A 691 9.54 -5.13 -12.27
N TRP A 692 10.11 -3.98 -12.64
CA TRP A 692 11.16 -3.93 -13.66
C TRP A 692 12.42 -3.33 -13.08
N TYR A 693 13.31 -4.16 -12.56
CA TYR A 693 14.75 -4.10 -12.87
C TYR A 693 15.41 -5.48 -12.60
N TYR A 694 16.04 -6.04 -13.66
CA TYR A 694 16.98 -7.18 -13.74
C TYR A 694 16.47 -8.64 -13.91
N SER A 695 16.12 -9.04 -15.14
CA SER A 695 16.93 -9.92 -16.04
C SER A 695 16.06 -10.55 -17.15
N ASN A 696 15.97 -9.91 -18.32
CA ASN A 696 15.04 -10.37 -19.36
C ASN A 696 15.78 -11.07 -20.51
N TRP A 697 15.67 -12.39 -20.56
CA TRP A 697 15.90 -13.16 -21.79
C TRP A 697 14.55 -13.48 -22.43
N PHE A 698 14.35 -13.04 -23.67
CA PHE A 698 13.20 -13.40 -24.50
C PHE A 698 13.70 -14.08 -25.76
N GLU A 699 13.33 -15.34 -25.99
CA GLU A 699 13.52 -16.00 -27.28
C GLU A 699 12.16 -16.44 -27.85
N SER A 700 11.84 -15.92 -29.03
CA SER A 700 10.65 -16.33 -29.77
C SER A 700 10.91 -17.59 -30.60
N PHE A 701 9.97 -18.51 -30.60
CA PHE A 701 10.06 -19.74 -31.38
C PHE A 701 8.68 -20.14 -31.93
N TYR A 702 8.69 -21.05 -32.90
CA TYR A 702 7.47 -21.55 -33.52
C TYR A 702 7.20 -22.99 -33.11
N VAL A 703 5.98 -23.27 -32.69
CA VAL A 703 5.44 -24.64 -32.57
C VAL A 703 4.39 -24.80 -33.67
N GLY A 704 4.74 -25.54 -34.72
CA GLY A 704 3.95 -25.57 -35.96
C GLY A 704 3.94 -24.19 -36.63
N SER A 705 2.75 -23.59 -36.80
CA SER A 705 2.56 -22.27 -37.44
C SER A 705 2.43 -21.10 -36.45
N TYR A 706 2.46 -21.39 -35.15
CA TYR A 706 2.12 -20.41 -34.11
C TYR A 706 3.38 -19.88 -33.41
N PRO A 707 3.52 -18.57 -33.21
CA PRO A 707 4.63 -17.96 -32.48
C PRO A 707 4.40 -18.02 -30.96
N TRP A 708 5.47 -18.35 -30.23
CA TRP A 708 5.48 -18.50 -28.77
C TRP A 708 6.69 -17.78 -28.16
N ILE A 709 6.52 -17.31 -26.92
CA ILE A 709 7.57 -16.64 -26.13
C ILE A 709 7.80 -17.41 -24.83
N LEU A 710 9.07 -17.66 -24.49
CA LEU A 710 9.51 -18.22 -23.21
C LEU A 710 10.09 -17.11 -22.32
N GLN A 711 9.65 -17.06 -21.06
CA GLN A 711 10.14 -16.10 -20.05
C GLN A 711 10.56 -16.83 -18.77
N GLU A 712 11.69 -16.42 -18.16
CA GLU A 712 12.18 -16.91 -16.86
C GLU A 712 11.93 -15.84 -15.79
N ASN A 713 11.38 -16.21 -14.63
CA ASN A 713 11.26 -15.31 -13.48
C ASN A 713 11.34 -16.09 -12.15
N LEU A 714 12.26 -15.68 -11.26
CA LEU A 714 12.41 -16.18 -9.86
C LEU A 714 12.21 -17.70 -9.68
N GLY A 715 12.81 -18.52 -10.55
CA GLY A 715 12.76 -19.98 -10.48
C GLY A 715 11.60 -20.66 -11.22
N TRP A 716 10.79 -19.92 -11.97
CA TRP A 716 9.68 -20.41 -12.78
C TRP A 716 9.84 -20.03 -14.27
N PHE A 717 9.25 -20.83 -15.17
CA PHE A 717 9.21 -20.55 -16.60
C PHE A 717 7.76 -20.34 -17.07
N TYR A 718 7.53 -19.41 -17.99
CA TYR A 718 6.22 -19.13 -18.59
C TYR A 718 6.30 -19.28 -20.11
N ILE A 719 5.25 -19.82 -20.72
CA ILE A 719 5.09 -19.90 -22.18
C ILE A 719 3.79 -19.20 -22.54
N VAL A 720 3.87 -18.16 -23.38
CA VAL A 720 2.71 -17.36 -23.80
C VAL A 720 2.61 -17.36 -25.33
N GLN A 721 1.38 -17.43 -25.85
CA GLN A 721 1.11 -17.36 -27.28
C GLN A 721 1.11 -15.90 -27.73
N ASP A 722 1.94 -15.57 -28.72
CA ASP A 722 2.24 -14.18 -29.14
C ASP A 722 1.12 -13.55 -30.02
N THR A 723 -0.06 -14.17 -30.11
CA THR A 723 -1.21 -13.60 -30.86
C THR A 723 -2.55 -13.94 -30.19
N ILE A 724 -3.31 -12.89 -29.87
CA ILE A 724 -4.70 -12.96 -29.39
C ILE A 724 -5.58 -13.46 -30.56
N ASP A 725 -6.17 -14.65 -30.43
CA ASP A 725 -7.27 -15.06 -31.32
C ASP A 725 -8.57 -14.41 -30.77
N PRO A 726 -9.19 -13.49 -31.53
CA PRO A 726 -10.38 -12.77 -31.07
C PRO A 726 -11.63 -13.65 -30.88
N ASN A 727 -11.55 -14.96 -31.17
CA ASN A 727 -12.66 -15.90 -31.00
C ASN A 727 -12.61 -16.74 -29.72
N LEU A 728 -11.59 -16.57 -28.86
CA LEU A 728 -11.44 -17.31 -27.59
C LEU A 728 -11.76 -16.42 -26.39
N THR A 729 -12.25 -17.01 -25.29
CA THR A 729 -12.56 -16.27 -24.06
C THR A 729 -11.30 -16.04 -23.22
N GLU A 730 -11.29 -15.04 -22.34
CA GLU A 730 -10.14 -14.62 -21.50
C GLU A 730 -9.56 -15.78 -20.65
N GLN A 731 -10.42 -16.73 -20.24
CA GLN A 731 -10.01 -17.94 -19.52
C GLN A 731 -9.29 -18.98 -20.40
N ASP A 732 -9.47 -18.92 -21.72
CA ASP A 732 -8.81 -19.80 -22.70
C ASP A 732 -7.44 -19.25 -23.15
N GLN A 733 -7.08 -18.02 -22.75
CA GLN A 733 -5.86 -17.31 -23.17
C GLN A 733 -4.72 -17.37 -22.14
N THR A 734 -4.94 -17.98 -20.98
CA THR A 734 -3.94 -18.09 -19.89
C THR A 734 -3.68 -19.56 -19.49
N CYS A 735 -2.43 -20.02 -19.61
CA CYS A 735 -2.00 -21.32 -19.10
C CYS A 735 -1.20 -21.16 -17.81
N TRP A 736 -1.65 -21.84 -16.74
CA TRP A 736 -0.98 -21.85 -15.44
C TRP A 736 -0.06 -23.07 -15.33
N MET A 737 1.22 -22.86 -15.01
CA MET A 737 2.13 -23.95 -14.64
C MET A 737 1.99 -24.25 -13.14
N TYR A 738 1.50 -25.44 -12.80
CA TYR A 738 1.53 -25.95 -11.42
C TYR A 738 2.68 -26.96 -11.26
N ASP A 739 3.61 -26.69 -10.35
CA ASP A 739 4.59 -27.69 -9.88
C ASP A 739 3.93 -28.64 -8.88
N LEU A 740 3.74 -29.89 -9.32
CA LEU A 740 3.61 -31.05 -8.45
C LEU A 740 4.05 -32.28 -9.27
N ILE A 741 5.34 -32.62 -9.16
CA ILE A 741 5.89 -33.98 -9.29
C ILE A 741 5.12 -34.91 -10.27
N GLY A 742 5.44 -34.82 -11.56
CA GLY A 742 5.23 -35.91 -12.53
C GLY A 742 3.98 -35.80 -13.41
N GLU A 743 4.21 -35.46 -14.68
CA GLU A 743 3.28 -35.33 -15.82
C GLU A 743 2.61 -33.96 -15.99
N THR A 744 3.27 -33.09 -16.75
CA THR A 744 2.76 -31.79 -17.19
C THR A 744 2.35 -31.81 -18.67
N TRP A 745 1.24 -31.15 -18.98
CA TRP A 745 0.63 -31.11 -20.31
C TRP A 745 0.36 -29.65 -20.70
N ILE A 746 0.54 -29.29 -21.97
CA ILE A 746 0.15 -27.99 -22.53
C ILE A 746 -1.13 -28.20 -23.34
N TRP A 747 -2.18 -27.41 -23.06
CA TRP A 747 -3.44 -27.46 -23.79
C TRP A 747 -3.54 -26.26 -24.74
N THR A 748 -3.88 -26.51 -26.00
CA THR A 748 -3.90 -25.50 -27.08
C THR A 748 -5.31 -25.31 -27.65
N GLY A 749 -6.34 -25.48 -26.81
CA GLY A 749 -7.75 -25.48 -27.22
C GLY A 749 -8.19 -26.78 -27.93
N ASP A 750 -7.44 -27.21 -28.95
CA ASP A 750 -7.80 -28.38 -29.78
C ASP A 750 -6.95 -29.64 -29.51
N SER A 751 -5.76 -29.50 -28.90
CA SER A 751 -4.82 -30.60 -28.64
C SER A 751 -4.07 -30.45 -27.32
N VAL A 752 -3.64 -31.59 -26.75
CA VAL A 752 -2.83 -31.66 -25.52
C VAL A 752 -1.45 -32.23 -25.86
N TYR A 753 -0.38 -31.50 -25.54
CA TYR A 753 1.00 -31.93 -25.77
C TYR A 753 1.74 -32.18 -24.46
N PRO A 754 2.39 -33.35 -24.28
CA PRO A 754 3.24 -33.59 -23.12
C PRO A 754 4.60 -32.91 -23.28
N PHE A 755 5.13 -32.35 -22.18
CA PHE A 755 6.51 -31.86 -22.14
C PHE A 755 7.27 -32.44 -20.94
N PHE A 756 8.60 -32.49 -21.06
CA PHE A 756 9.47 -32.99 -19.99
C PHE A 756 10.61 -32.00 -19.72
N PHE A 757 10.92 -31.81 -18.44
CA PHE A 757 12.04 -31.00 -17.96
C PHE A 757 13.13 -31.91 -17.40
N ASP A 758 14.37 -31.73 -17.84
CA ASP A 758 15.55 -32.43 -17.33
C ASP A 758 16.57 -31.42 -16.82
N ALA A 759 16.73 -31.35 -15.50
CA ALA A 759 17.74 -30.52 -14.84
C ALA A 759 18.96 -31.39 -14.49
N SER A 760 20.13 -30.99 -14.96
CA SER A 760 21.39 -31.65 -14.61
C SER A 760 22.03 -30.99 -13.38
N THR A 761 22.76 -31.78 -12.59
CA THR A 761 23.37 -31.34 -11.31
C THR A 761 24.49 -30.29 -11.45
N ASP A 762 24.86 -29.98 -12.69
CA ASP A 762 25.94 -29.10 -13.12
C ASP A 762 25.42 -27.77 -13.70
N GLY A 763 24.12 -27.47 -13.54
CA GLY A 763 23.52 -26.18 -13.89
C GLY A 763 22.96 -26.08 -15.31
N GLY A 764 23.07 -27.14 -16.10
CA GLY A 764 22.42 -27.24 -17.41
C GLY A 764 20.98 -27.75 -17.29
N TRP A 765 20.06 -27.20 -18.07
CA TRP A 765 18.70 -27.72 -18.17
C TRP A 765 18.23 -27.84 -19.62
N ARG A 766 17.29 -28.76 -19.86
CA ARG A 766 16.69 -29.02 -21.17
C ARG A 766 15.18 -29.18 -21.08
N VAL A 767 14.47 -28.65 -22.08
CA VAL A 767 13.03 -28.82 -22.25
C VAL A 767 12.77 -29.66 -23.50
N PHE A 768 11.96 -30.70 -23.37
CA PHE A 768 11.59 -31.61 -24.45
C PHE A 768 10.13 -31.39 -24.85
N PHE A 769 9.89 -31.17 -26.14
CA PHE A 769 8.56 -30.98 -26.72
C PHE A 769 8.24 -32.15 -27.66
N VAL A 770 7.13 -32.84 -27.43
CA VAL A 770 6.63 -33.89 -28.34
C VAL A 770 5.44 -33.33 -29.11
N THR A 771 5.60 -33.15 -30.43
CA THR A 771 4.52 -32.73 -31.33
C THR A 771 4.17 -33.85 -32.31
N GLU A 772 3.12 -33.66 -33.11
CA GLU A 772 2.80 -34.60 -34.21
C GLU A 772 3.91 -34.68 -35.27
N ASP A 773 4.73 -33.63 -35.39
CA ASP A 773 5.82 -33.51 -36.37
C ASP A 773 7.15 -34.08 -35.87
N GLY A 774 7.34 -34.28 -34.55
CA GLY A 774 8.56 -34.85 -33.99
C GLY A 774 8.87 -34.44 -32.55
N LEU A 775 10.04 -34.87 -32.05
CA LEU A 775 10.59 -34.49 -30.75
C LEU A 775 11.61 -33.36 -30.90
N PHE A 776 11.34 -32.23 -30.25
CA PHE A 776 12.20 -31.05 -30.22
C PHE A 776 12.80 -30.84 -28.84
N VAL A 777 14.05 -30.33 -28.78
CA VAL A 777 14.74 -30.09 -27.51
C VAL A 777 15.35 -28.69 -27.50
N PHE A 778 15.05 -27.94 -26.46
CA PHE A 778 15.75 -26.70 -26.12
C PHE A 778 16.84 -26.98 -25.09
N ASN A 779 18.01 -26.38 -25.28
CA ASN A 779 19.12 -26.46 -24.35
C ASN A 779 19.59 -25.06 -23.99
N ASN A 780 19.48 -24.71 -22.70
CA ASN A 780 19.92 -23.45 -22.13
C ASN A 780 21.38 -23.14 -22.46
N GLU A 781 22.29 -24.10 -22.33
CA GLU A 781 23.73 -23.83 -22.52
C GLU A 781 24.07 -23.43 -23.96
N THR A 782 23.30 -23.90 -24.92
CA THR A 782 23.54 -23.64 -26.35
C THR A 782 22.59 -22.61 -26.95
N GLN A 783 21.57 -22.16 -26.20
CA GLN A 783 20.51 -21.25 -26.63
C GLN A 783 19.96 -21.64 -28.02
N ALA A 784 19.62 -22.91 -28.19
CA ALA A 784 19.25 -23.45 -29.49
C ALA A 784 18.26 -24.60 -29.39
N PHE A 785 17.24 -24.55 -30.26
CA PHE A 785 16.35 -25.67 -30.53
C PHE A 785 16.99 -26.66 -31.49
N THR A 786 16.97 -27.94 -31.12
CA THR A 786 17.40 -29.04 -32.00
C THR A 786 16.28 -30.06 -32.12
N GLU A 787 15.83 -30.31 -33.35
CA GLU A 787 14.97 -31.45 -33.65
C GLU A 787 15.76 -32.75 -33.44
N ARG A 788 15.32 -33.58 -32.50
CA ARG A 788 16.04 -34.80 -32.12
C ARG A 788 15.53 -36.03 -32.88
N ALA A 789 14.27 -36.04 -33.30
CA ALA A 789 13.69 -37.10 -34.12
C ALA A 789 12.36 -36.65 -34.77
N THR A 790 12.20 -36.86 -36.07
CA THR A 790 10.89 -36.87 -36.76
C THR A 790 10.11 -38.13 -36.43
N LEU A 791 8.79 -38.02 -36.26
CA LEU A 791 7.88 -39.14 -36.00
C LEU A 791 7.52 -39.95 -37.26
#